data_AF-A0AAQ3QPA6-F1
#
_entry.id   AF-A0AAQ3QPA6-F1
#
_cell.length_a   1.000
_cell.length_b   1.000
_cell.length_c   1.000
_cell.angle_alpha   90.00
_cell.angle_beta   90.00
_cell.angle_gamma   90.00
#
_symmetry.space_group_name_H-M   'P 1'
#
loop_
_entity.id
_entity.type
_entity.pdbx_description
1 polymer ?
#
loop_
_entity_poly.entity_id
_entity_poly.type
_entity_poly.pdbx_seq_one_letter_code
_entity_poly.pdbx_strand_id
1 'polypeptide(L)'
;MTIGWDEEKIEACFGDSLKQQFLSIQVDERKEKIIGFGLEIGKGEDTSEHILFNCEYAKNFWEQAELLLVLKFKLKGNRGEGRWLSEAEGFEKGSAELILAFFTVSMWMLWKNRNKCTWHDFIGGCSVWVFSTTHEILSGAHGPSVYMPSLPFASTVRAFSALFCRRFAPFPGGMREIVVGSEVGRRGTPSPPPPPPQALLERLKDYGQEDAFAFWDELKPEERELLVKDIESLDLPRIDRIIRCSFGSQGLPLPAIEPVPEASVSTVEERTPGERERWWKRGLKAISEGKLAVVLLSGGQGTRLGSSDPKGCFNIGLPSGKSLFQIQAERILCIQKLATQSNDAGIQPIHWYIMTSPFTDEATRKFFESHKYFGLEADQVTFFQQGTLPCVSVDGRFIMETPYKVSRAPDGNGGLYSALKSSKLLEDMAMRGVRYVDCYGVDNVLVRVADPTFLGYFIDKGVAAAAKVVRKAYPQENVGVFVQRGRGGPLAVVEYSEMDASMATEINQSSGRLRYCWSNVCLHMFTLDFLNQVATGLEKDSTYHLAEKKIPSIHGFTVGFKLEQFVFDAFSYAPTMALFEVSREEEFAPVKNANGSNYDTPDSARLMLLRLHSRWVVAAGGFLTHSVPLYLTGVEISPLCSYTGENLEAICRGRTFHAPSEITI
;
A
#
# COMPACT_ATOMS: atom_id res chain seq x y z
N MET A 1 -37.67 -24.32 12.06
CA MET A 1 -38.40 -24.19 10.78
C MET A 1 -37.52 -24.76 9.70
N THR A 2 -38.03 -25.72 8.93
CA THR A 2 -37.31 -26.29 7.78
C THR A 2 -37.53 -25.39 6.58
N ILE A 3 -36.46 -24.93 5.93
CA ILE A 3 -36.53 -24.32 4.59
C ILE A 3 -35.88 -25.31 3.64
N GLY A 4 -36.71 -26.08 2.94
CA GLY A 4 -36.27 -26.91 1.82
C GLY A 4 -36.02 -26.04 0.59
N TRP A 5 -34.98 -26.35 -0.16
CA TRP A 5 -34.75 -25.77 -1.49
C TRP A 5 -35.20 -26.73 -2.57
N ASP A 6 -35.74 -26.15 -3.63
CA ASP A 6 -36.51 -26.80 -4.69
C ASP A 6 -35.57 -27.41 -5.75
N GLU A 7 -35.59 -28.74 -5.91
CA GLU A 7 -34.59 -29.47 -6.72
C GLU A 7 -34.67 -29.14 -8.22
N GLU A 8 -35.85 -28.78 -8.76
CA GLU A 8 -36.02 -28.38 -10.17
C GLU A 8 -35.18 -27.15 -10.57
N LYS A 9 -34.80 -26.28 -9.62
CA LYS A 9 -33.97 -25.10 -9.92
C LYS A 9 -32.48 -25.40 -10.08
N ILE A 10 -32.00 -26.56 -9.63
CA ILE A 10 -30.60 -26.95 -9.78
C ILE A 10 -30.34 -27.52 -11.19
N GLU A 11 -31.28 -28.31 -11.73
CA GLU A 11 -31.14 -28.90 -13.08
C GLU A 11 -31.14 -27.85 -14.19
N ALA A 12 -31.80 -26.70 -14.00
CA ALA A 12 -31.76 -25.60 -14.96
C ALA A 12 -30.38 -24.91 -15.12
N CYS A 13 -29.47 -25.06 -14.14
CA CYS A 13 -28.16 -24.39 -14.15
C CYS A 13 -27.00 -25.31 -14.57
N PHE A 14 -27.12 -26.63 -14.37
CA PHE A 14 -26.03 -27.58 -14.58
C PHE A 14 -26.54 -28.86 -15.24
N GLY A 15 -26.55 -28.88 -16.58
CA GLY A 15 -26.92 -30.07 -17.35
C GLY A 15 -26.06 -31.30 -17.02
N ASP A 16 -26.61 -32.50 -17.26
CA ASP A 16 -26.29 -33.81 -16.64
C ASP A 16 -24.84 -34.34 -16.63
N SER A 17 -23.83 -33.60 -17.08
CA SER A 17 -22.44 -34.09 -17.22
C SER A 17 -21.61 -34.12 -15.93
N LEU A 18 -22.15 -33.80 -14.74
CA LEU A 18 -21.35 -33.64 -13.51
C LEU A 18 -21.90 -34.34 -12.24
N LYS A 19 -22.70 -35.41 -12.38
CA LYS A 19 -23.27 -36.20 -11.25
C LYS A 19 -22.32 -37.27 -10.63
N GLN A 20 -20.99 -37.22 -10.82
CA GLN A 20 -20.08 -38.32 -10.38
C GLN A 20 -18.76 -37.99 -9.64
N GLN A 21 -18.50 -36.76 -9.19
CA GLN A 21 -17.28 -36.43 -8.42
C GLN A 21 -17.48 -35.47 -7.23
N PHE A 22 -18.48 -35.72 -6.35
CA PHE A 22 -18.51 -35.10 -5.01
C PHE A 22 -19.20 -35.98 -3.97
N LEU A 23 -18.43 -36.41 -2.97
CA LEU A 23 -18.80 -36.95 -1.65
C LEU A 23 -17.49 -36.93 -0.83
N SER A 24 -17.38 -36.39 0.39
CA SER A 24 -18.39 -35.88 1.32
C SER A 24 -17.85 -34.66 2.10
N ILE A 25 -18.75 -33.80 2.58
CA ILE A 25 -18.43 -32.73 3.53
C ILE A 25 -19.11 -33.08 4.85
N GLN A 26 -18.36 -33.16 5.94
CA GLN A 26 -18.94 -33.18 7.29
C GLN A 26 -18.86 -31.79 7.93
N VAL A 27 -19.94 -31.39 8.58
CA VAL A 27 -20.08 -30.13 9.31
C VAL A 27 -20.26 -30.47 10.78
N ASP A 28 -19.44 -29.90 11.66
CA ASP A 28 -19.65 -29.93 13.11
C ASP A 28 -20.67 -28.83 13.47
N GLU A 29 -21.84 -29.23 13.98
CA GLU A 29 -22.99 -28.35 14.22
C GLU A 29 -22.81 -27.31 15.36
N ARG A 30 -21.61 -27.13 15.94
CA ARG A 30 -21.44 -26.21 17.08
C ARG A 30 -20.39 -25.10 16.99
N LYS A 31 -19.56 -25.00 15.93
CA LYS A 31 -18.69 -23.82 15.72
C LYS A 31 -18.48 -23.50 14.24
N GLU A 32 -18.82 -22.28 13.84
CA GLU A 32 -18.59 -21.77 12.49
C GLU A 32 -17.09 -21.61 12.19
N LYS A 33 -16.49 -22.60 11.51
CA LYS A 33 -15.25 -22.45 10.73
C LYS A 33 -15.11 -23.62 9.74
N ILE A 34 -14.75 -23.32 8.50
CA ILE A 34 -14.44 -24.33 7.47
C ILE A 34 -13.07 -24.95 7.79
N ILE A 35 -12.97 -26.28 7.84
CA ILE A 35 -11.75 -27.00 8.22
C ILE A 35 -11.25 -27.88 7.05
N GLY A 36 -10.34 -27.33 6.25
CA GLY A 36 -9.43 -28.10 5.39
C GLY A 36 -9.97 -28.60 4.04
N PHE A 37 -9.05 -28.96 3.16
CA PHE A 37 -9.29 -29.67 1.90
C PHE A 37 -8.49 -30.98 1.93
N GLY A 38 -9.14 -32.12 1.66
CA GLY A 38 -8.49 -33.40 1.45
C GLY A 38 -8.33 -33.69 -0.05
N LEU A 39 -7.20 -34.28 -0.45
CA LEU A 39 -6.98 -34.77 -1.81
C LEU A 39 -7.03 -36.30 -1.79
N GLU A 40 -8.02 -36.89 -2.44
CA GLU A 40 -8.13 -38.35 -2.57
C GLU A 40 -7.33 -38.83 -3.79
N ILE A 41 -6.38 -39.74 -3.57
CA ILE A 41 -5.63 -40.43 -4.63
C ILE A 41 -5.96 -41.92 -4.53
N GLY A 42 -6.96 -42.37 -5.29
CA GLY A 42 -7.33 -43.80 -5.36
C GLY A 42 -6.26 -44.65 -6.08
N LYS A 43 -6.39 -45.98 -6.14
CA LYS A 43 -7.43 -46.86 -5.59
C LYS A 43 -6.78 -48.25 -5.41
N GLY A 44 -6.75 -48.77 -4.19
CA GLY A 44 -6.16 -50.06 -3.84
C GLY A 44 -6.64 -50.46 -2.44
N GLU A 45 -6.89 -51.74 -2.23
CA GLU A 45 -7.47 -52.23 -0.98
C GLU A 45 -6.47 -52.10 0.19
N ASP A 46 -6.99 -51.69 1.34
CA ASP A 46 -6.32 -51.58 2.66
C ASP A 46 -5.00 -50.81 2.73
N THR A 47 -5.07 -49.47 2.68
CA THR A 47 -4.58 -48.55 3.75
C THR A 47 -4.72 -47.08 3.32
N SER A 48 -5.39 -46.26 4.14
CA SER A 48 -5.51 -44.81 3.94
C SER A 48 -4.74 -44.06 5.02
N GLU A 49 -3.55 -43.56 4.70
CA GLU A 49 -2.77 -42.69 5.60
C GLU A 49 -3.24 -41.23 5.50
N HIS A 50 -3.63 -40.64 6.64
CA HIS A 50 -3.98 -39.22 6.73
C HIS A 50 -2.81 -38.42 7.31
N ILE A 51 -2.18 -37.56 6.49
CA ILE A 51 -1.16 -36.61 6.97
C ILE A 51 -1.81 -35.23 7.13
N LEU A 52 -2.10 -34.87 8.38
CA LEU A 52 -2.62 -33.55 8.75
C LEU A 52 -1.48 -32.58 9.07
N PHE A 53 -1.28 -31.56 8.22
CA PHE A 53 -0.44 -30.41 8.54
C PHE A 53 -1.29 -29.18 8.84
N ASN A 54 -1.41 -28.84 10.13
CA ASN A 54 -1.92 -27.54 10.56
C ASN A 54 -0.76 -26.72 11.13
N CYS A 55 -0.06 -25.98 10.28
CA CYS A 55 0.97 -25.03 10.69
C CYS A 55 1.02 -23.83 9.73
N GLU A 56 0.50 -22.70 10.21
CA GLU A 56 0.43 -21.42 9.50
C GLU A 56 1.81 -20.92 9.02
N TYR A 57 2.89 -21.40 9.65
CA TYR A 57 4.27 -21.11 9.30
C TYR A 57 4.76 -21.75 7.99
N ALA A 58 4.20 -22.91 7.60
CA ALA A 58 4.58 -23.57 6.35
C ALA A 58 4.17 -22.72 5.13
N LYS A 59 3.00 -22.08 5.21
CA LYS A 59 2.47 -21.20 4.16
C LYS A 59 3.38 -20.00 3.90
N ASN A 60 3.81 -19.32 4.97
CA ASN A 60 4.75 -18.19 4.90
C ASN A 60 6.13 -18.58 4.34
N PHE A 61 6.61 -19.81 4.57
CA PHE A 61 7.89 -20.26 4.01
C PHE A 61 7.79 -20.47 2.49
N TRP A 62 6.71 -21.08 2.00
CA TRP A 62 6.50 -21.26 0.56
C TRP A 62 6.26 -19.94 -0.18
N GLU A 63 5.58 -18.97 0.45
CA GLU A 63 5.37 -17.63 -0.12
C GLU A 63 6.67 -16.79 -0.20
N GLN A 64 7.70 -17.10 0.58
CA GLN A 64 8.99 -16.37 0.58
C GLN A 64 10.11 -17.03 -0.25
N ALA A 65 9.93 -18.25 -0.74
CA ALA A 65 11.01 -19.05 -1.33
C ALA A 65 11.10 -19.01 -2.88
N GLU A 66 10.14 -18.36 -3.57
CA GLU A 66 10.06 -18.23 -5.05
C GLU A 66 10.24 -19.52 -5.89
N LEU A 67 10.07 -20.70 -5.29
CA LEU A 67 10.23 -21.99 -5.96
C LEU A 67 8.93 -22.43 -6.66
N LEU A 68 8.82 -22.06 -7.94
CA LEU A 68 7.70 -22.36 -8.83
C LEU A 68 7.66 -23.86 -9.22
N LEU A 69 6.93 -24.68 -8.44
CA LEU A 69 6.71 -26.10 -8.75
C LEU A 69 5.59 -26.28 -9.78
N VAL A 70 5.93 -26.27 -11.08
CA VAL A 70 4.94 -26.39 -12.17
C VAL A 70 4.50 -27.85 -12.37
N LEU A 71 3.39 -28.24 -11.72
CA LEU A 71 2.72 -29.52 -11.95
C LEU A 71 1.76 -29.43 -13.15
N LYS A 72 2.13 -30.05 -14.29
CA LYS A 72 1.24 -30.20 -15.46
C LYS A 72 0.34 -31.42 -15.32
N PHE A 73 -0.98 -31.20 -15.29
CA PHE A 73 -1.98 -32.27 -15.34
C PHE A 73 -2.35 -32.63 -16.78
N LYS A 74 -2.52 -33.93 -17.06
CA LYS A 74 -3.00 -34.45 -18.35
C LYS A 74 -4.35 -35.12 -18.17
N LEU A 75 -5.43 -34.45 -18.57
CA LEU A 75 -6.77 -35.04 -18.61
C LEU A 75 -6.84 -36.10 -19.73
N LYS A 76 -7.18 -37.34 -19.37
CA LYS A 76 -7.54 -38.39 -20.33
C LYS A 76 -9.06 -38.37 -20.53
N GLY A 77 -9.52 -37.74 -21.62
CA GLY A 77 -10.85 -38.01 -22.15
C GLY A 77 -10.92 -39.42 -22.73
N ASN A 78 -12.04 -40.11 -22.53
CA ASN A 78 -12.26 -41.43 -23.14
C ASN A 78 -12.58 -41.29 -24.64
N ARG A 79 -11.85 -42.05 -25.47
CA ARG A 79 -11.90 -42.16 -26.94
C ARG A 79 -11.13 -41.09 -27.76
N GLY A 80 -10.07 -41.55 -28.42
CA GLY A 80 -9.73 -41.14 -29.80
C GLY A 80 -8.75 -39.96 -30.00
N GLU A 81 -7.45 -40.28 -30.03
CA GLU A 81 -6.36 -39.56 -30.75
C GLU A 81 -5.99 -38.10 -30.38
N GLY A 82 -4.67 -37.81 -30.40
CA GLY A 82 -4.12 -36.44 -30.31
C GLY A 82 -2.78 -36.32 -29.56
N ARG A 83 -1.68 -36.14 -30.29
CA ARG A 83 -0.29 -35.90 -29.78
C ARG A 83 -0.17 -34.47 -29.20
N TRP A 84 0.88 -34.04 -28.47
CA TRP A 84 2.34 -34.30 -28.55
C TRP A 84 3.01 -34.22 -27.14
N LEU A 85 4.33 -34.21 -26.90
CA LEU A 85 5.54 -34.22 -27.76
C LEU A 85 6.62 -35.13 -27.12
N SER A 86 7.91 -34.75 -27.07
CA SER A 86 9.08 -35.59 -26.74
C SER A 86 9.77 -35.32 -25.38
N GLU A 87 10.23 -36.41 -24.76
CA GLU A 87 11.52 -36.62 -24.07
C GLU A 87 11.98 -35.71 -22.90
N ALA A 88 12.01 -36.32 -21.71
CA ALA A 88 13.13 -36.25 -20.76
C ALA A 88 13.10 -37.52 -19.87
N GLU A 89 14.15 -38.34 -19.91
CA GLU A 89 14.26 -39.57 -19.11
C GLU A 89 14.88 -39.32 -17.72
N GLY A 90 14.52 -40.17 -16.75
CA GLY A 90 15.35 -40.42 -15.56
C GLY A 90 15.02 -39.63 -14.28
N PHE A 91 14.09 -40.14 -13.47
CA PHE A 91 14.08 -39.92 -12.01
C PHE A 91 13.65 -41.22 -11.30
N GLU A 92 14.50 -41.78 -10.46
CA GLU A 92 14.23 -43.01 -9.72
C GLU A 92 13.41 -42.77 -8.44
N LYS A 93 12.58 -43.75 -8.07
CA LYS A 93 11.66 -43.69 -6.92
C LYS A 93 12.35 -43.33 -5.58
N GLY A 94 13.61 -43.71 -5.40
CA GLY A 94 14.38 -43.44 -4.18
C GLY A 94 14.67 -41.96 -3.90
N SER A 95 14.53 -41.06 -4.89
CA SER A 95 14.75 -39.62 -4.68
C SER A 95 13.69 -38.97 -3.79
N ALA A 96 12.44 -39.44 -3.84
CA ALA A 96 11.34 -38.83 -3.10
C ALA A 96 11.44 -39.04 -1.58
N GLU A 97 11.78 -40.26 -1.16
CA GLU A 97 11.98 -40.62 0.25
C GLU A 97 13.18 -39.88 0.87
N LEU A 98 14.26 -39.72 0.09
CA LEU A 98 15.43 -38.94 0.48
C LEU A 98 15.11 -37.45 0.68
N ILE A 99 14.27 -36.87 -0.18
CA ILE A 99 13.79 -35.49 -0.04
C ILE A 99 12.91 -35.34 1.22
N LEU A 100 12.00 -36.30 1.48
CA LEU A 100 11.13 -36.28 2.65
C LEU A 100 11.92 -36.41 3.97
N ALA A 101 12.94 -37.27 3.99
CA ALA A 101 13.87 -37.40 5.11
C ALA A 101 14.68 -36.11 5.34
N PHE A 102 15.20 -35.49 4.28
CA PHE A 102 15.88 -34.19 4.35
C PHE A 102 14.98 -33.08 4.89
N PHE A 103 13.73 -33.03 4.43
CA PHE A 103 12.73 -32.04 4.86
C PHE A 103 12.45 -32.17 6.37
N THR A 104 12.21 -33.39 6.83
CA THR A 104 11.92 -33.70 8.24
C THR A 104 13.08 -33.36 9.17
N VAL A 105 14.32 -33.74 8.79
CA VAL A 105 15.52 -33.45 9.58
C VAL A 105 15.83 -31.94 9.60
N SER A 106 15.63 -31.24 8.48
CA SER A 106 15.86 -29.79 8.41
C SER A 106 14.89 -29.00 9.28
N MET A 107 13.59 -29.36 9.24
CA MET A 107 12.57 -28.75 10.10
C MET A 107 12.84 -29.01 11.60
N TRP A 108 13.29 -30.22 11.95
CA TRP A 108 13.68 -30.55 13.33
C TRP A 108 14.90 -29.75 13.80
N MET A 109 15.94 -29.61 12.98
CA MET A 109 17.13 -28.81 13.33
C MET A 109 16.80 -27.33 13.48
N LEU A 110 15.97 -26.75 12.60
CA LEU A 110 15.52 -25.37 12.69
C LEU A 110 14.69 -25.11 13.96
N TRP A 111 13.79 -26.03 14.31
CA TRP A 111 13.01 -25.96 15.55
C TRP A 111 13.91 -26.05 16.80
N LYS A 112 14.87 -26.99 16.82
CA LYS A 112 15.82 -27.15 17.92
C LYS A 112 16.71 -25.91 18.12
N ASN A 113 17.22 -25.33 17.04
CA ASN A 113 18.11 -24.18 17.10
C ASN A 113 17.39 -22.90 17.56
N ARG A 114 16.09 -22.77 17.25
CA ARG A 114 15.25 -21.63 17.66
C ARG A 114 14.81 -21.69 19.13
N ASN A 115 14.61 -22.88 19.70
CA ASN A 115 14.03 -23.06 21.03
C ASN A 115 15.06 -23.35 22.15
N LYS A 116 16.35 -23.53 21.84
CA LYS A 116 17.45 -23.73 22.83
C LYS A 116 17.26 -24.88 23.85
N CYS A 117 16.43 -25.88 23.56
CA CYS A 117 16.16 -26.98 24.52
C CYS A 117 17.37 -27.89 24.75
N THR A 118 17.70 -28.15 26.02
CA THR A 118 18.65 -29.18 26.48
C THR A 118 17.95 -30.49 26.83
N TRP A 119 18.70 -31.60 26.91
CA TRP A 119 18.20 -32.98 26.81
C TRP A 119 17.50 -33.56 28.06
N HIS A 120 17.10 -32.72 29.01
CA HIS A 120 16.31 -33.10 30.18
C HIS A 120 15.19 -32.08 30.35
N ASP A 121 13.98 -32.46 29.88
CA ASP A 121 12.66 -32.03 30.38
C ASP A 121 11.57 -32.52 29.41
N PHE A 122 11.24 -33.82 29.48
CA PHE A 122 9.94 -34.36 29.04
C PHE A 122 9.76 -35.79 29.59
N ILE A 123 9.37 -35.89 30.86
CA ILE A 123 8.73 -37.09 31.43
C ILE A 123 7.37 -36.62 31.96
N GLY A 124 6.28 -37.07 31.35
CA GLY A 124 4.93 -36.73 31.82
C GLY A 124 3.86 -36.69 30.73
N GLY A 125 3.38 -37.86 30.31
CA GLY A 125 1.98 -37.99 29.85
C GLY A 125 1.60 -37.45 28.46
N CYS A 126 2.20 -37.96 27.39
CA CYS A 126 1.50 -38.20 26.11
C CYS A 126 2.35 -39.12 25.21
N SER A 127 2.00 -40.39 25.12
CA SER A 127 2.74 -41.40 24.36
C SER A 127 2.32 -41.46 22.89
N VAL A 128 3.16 -40.90 22.01
CA VAL A 128 3.06 -41.15 20.56
C VAL A 128 3.69 -42.52 20.28
N TRP A 129 2.85 -43.52 20.03
CA TRP A 129 3.29 -44.84 19.56
C TRP A 129 3.40 -44.82 18.04
N VAL A 130 4.63 -44.98 17.52
CA VAL A 130 4.84 -45.29 16.10
C VAL A 130 4.87 -46.81 15.97
N PHE A 131 3.78 -47.39 15.45
CA PHE A 131 3.74 -48.81 15.12
C PHE A 131 4.43 -49.06 13.77
N SER A 132 5.51 -49.84 13.81
CA SER A 132 6.07 -50.48 12.62
C SER A 132 5.45 -51.87 12.49
N THR A 133 4.59 -52.08 11.48
CA THR A 133 4.06 -53.41 11.18
C THR A 133 5.08 -54.25 10.40
N THR A 134 5.81 -55.07 11.12
CA THR A 134 6.48 -56.27 10.57
C THR A 134 5.87 -57.51 11.22
N HIS A 135 5.20 -58.36 10.44
CA HIS A 135 4.85 -59.72 10.88
C HIS A 135 5.40 -60.76 9.90
N GLU A 136 6.41 -61.49 10.41
CA GLU A 136 6.69 -62.92 10.23
C GLU A 136 6.29 -63.62 8.93
N ILE A 137 7.32 -64.04 8.18
CA ILE A 137 7.43 -65.44 7.73
C ILE A 137 8.80 -65.96 8.15
N LEU A 138 8.84 -66.93 9.07
CA LEU A 138 10.04 -67.68 9.49
C LEU A 138 9.83 -69.17 9.21
N SER A 139 10.63 -69.77 8.33
CA SER A 139 11.13 -71.16 8.42
C SER A 139 11.91 -71.62 7.15
N GLY A 140 12.97 -72.42 7.33
CA GLY A 140 13.63 -73.19 6.25
C GLY A 140 14.75 -72.46 5.48
N ALA A 141 15.95 -72.23 6.03
CA ALA A 141 17.04 -73.20 6.28
C ALA A 141 17.89 -73.60 5.03
N HIS A 142 19.06 -72.95 4.87
CA HIS A 142 20.42 -73.56 4.85
C HIS A 142 21.45 -72.74 4.02
N GLY A 143 22.57 -72.36 4.64
CA GLY A 143 23.72 -71.70 3.98
C GLY A 143 24.42 -70.69 4.90
N PRO A 144 25.75 -70.74 5.13
CA PRO A 144 26.31 -70.30 6.41
C PRO A 144 26.75 -68.83 6.53
N SER A 145 26.66 -68.36 7.78
CA SER A 145 27.15 -67.13 8.39
C SER A 145 28.62 -66.76 8.17
N VAL A 146 28.94 -65.45 8.18
CA VAL A 146 29.79 -64.78 9.22
C VAL A 146 29.36 -63.29 9.37
N TYR A 147 29.50 -62.75 10.58
CA TYR A 147 29.22 -61.38 11.04
C TYR A 147 29.76 -60.20 10.20
N MET A 148 29.04 -59.06 10.23
CA MET A 148 29.64 -57.71 10.22
C MET A 148 28.91 -56.76 11.20
N PRO A 149 29.60 -55.75 11.78
CA PRO A 149 29.10 -54.96 12.90
C PRO A 149 28.35 -53.68 12.50
N SER A 150 27.59 -53.14 13.46
CA SER A 150 26.91 -51.84 13.39
C SER A 150 27.88 -50.65 13.38
N LEU A 151 27.56 -49.63 12.56
CA LEU A 151 28.26 -48.33 12.54
C LEU A 151 27.24 -47.16 12.50
N PRO A 152 27.53 -45.98 13.09
CA PRO A 152 26.50 -45.02 13.46
C PRO A 152 26.31 -43.86 12.47
N PHE A 153 25.10 -43.30 12.47
CA PHE A 153 24.55 -42.24 11.62
C PHE A 153 25.28 -40.86 11.63
N ALA A 154 26.43 -40.73 12.30
CA ALA A 154 27.09 -39.46 12.58
C ALA A 154 28.08 -38.97 11.50
N SER A 155 28.45 -39.81 10.53
CA SER A 155 29.44 -39.51 9.49
C SER A 155 28.86 -38.81 8.25
N THR A 156 27.63 -39.14 7.85
CA THR A 156 26.99 -38.59 6.63
C THR A 156 26.72 -37.08 6.72
N VAL A 157 26.39 -36.58 7.91
CA VAL A 157 26.05 -35.15 8.13
C VAL A 157 27.27 -34.23 8.01
N ARG A 158 28.48 -34.71 8.33
CA ARG A 158 29.71 -33.90 8.22
C ARG A 158 30.23 -33.77 6.77
N ALA A 159 29.88 -34.70 5.89
CA ALA A 159 30.32 -34.66 4.48
C ALA A 159 29.66 -33.54 3.67
N PHE A 160 28.39 -33.21 3.93
CA PHE A 160 27.66 -32.21 3.16
C PHE A 160 27.99 -30.75 3.52
N SER A 161 28.35 -30.47 4.78
CA SER A 161 28.78 -29.12 5.20
C SER A 161 30.10 -28.68 4.52
N ALA A 162 30.92 -29.62 4.05
CA ALA A 162 32.18 -29.34 3.37
C ALA A 162 32.03 -29.03 1.87
N LEU A 163 30.90 -29.40 1.25
CA LEU A 163 30.66 -29.14 -0.17
C LEU A 163 30.09 -27.73 -0.43
N PHE A 164 29.32 -27.16 0.51
CA PHE A 164 28.65 -25.89 0.31
C PHE A 164 29.58 -24.67 0.45
N CYS A 165 30.57 -24.72 1.34
CA CYS A 165 31.56 -23.65 1.52
C CYS A 165 32.65 -23.56 0.43
N ARG A 166 32.50 -24.28 -0.69
CA ARG A 166 33.53 -24.38 -1.75
C ARG A 166 33.20 -23.69 -3.07
N ARG A 167 32.10 -22.92 -3.16
CA ARG A 167 31.65 -22.34 -4.44
C ARG A 167 31.46 -20.80 -4.48
N PHE A 168 31.73 -20.08 -3.39
CA PHE A 168 31.65 -18.60 -3.36
C PHE A 168 32.76 -17.94 -2.52
N ALA A 169 33.94 -17.76 -3.13
CA ALA A 169 34.91 -16.70 -2.81
C ALA A 169 35.95 -16.58 -3.96
N PRO A 170 36.51 -15.38 -4.26
CA PRO A 170 37.37 -15.16 -5.43
C PRO A 170 38.86 -15.51 -5.23
N PHE A 171 39.60 -15.37 -6.34
CA PHE A 171 41.00 -15.75 -6.61
C PHE A 171 42.06 -14.78 -5.97
N PRO A 172 43.39 -14.97 -6.11
CA PRO A 172 44.26 -15.13 -4.94
C PRO A 172 45.32 -14.02 -4.74
N GLY A 173 45.89 -13.95 -3.54
CA GLY A 173 47.13 -13.21 -3.23
C GLY A 173 47.90 -13.91 -2.11
N GLY A 174 49.15 -14.30 -2.36
CA GLY A 174 49.87 -15.24 -1.50
C GLY A 174 50.35 -14.66 -0.16
N MET A 175 50.13 -15.39 0.93
CA MET A 175 50.92 -15.22 2.15
C MET A 175 52.35 -15.72 1.91
N ARG A 176 53.34 -14.88 2.23
CA ARG A 176 54.68 -15.36 2.58
C ARG A 176 54.72 -15.61 4.08
N GLU A 177 55.43 -16.65 4.51
CA GLU A 177 55.80 -16.81 5.91
C GLU A 177 56.59 -15.59 6.38
N ILE A 178 56.20 -15.04 7.54
CA ILE A 178 57.08 -14.18 8.33
C ILE A 178 57.16 -14.78 9.72
N VAL A 179 58.40 -15.02 10.14
CA VAL A 179 58.79 -15.67 11.39
C VAL A 179 58.22 -14.91 12.59
N VAL A 180 57.70 -15.64 13.57
CA VAL A 180 57.28 -15.08 14.86
C VAL A 180 58.51 -14.69 15.68
N GLY A 181 58.98 -13.46 15.48
CA GLY A 181 59.90 -12.77 16.38
C GLY A 181 59.16 -12.33 17.64
N SER A 182 59.68 -12.67 18.81
CA SER A 182 59.08 -12.33 20.10
C SER A 182 59.40 -10.90 20.52
N GLU A 183 58.51 -9.95 20.24
CA GLU A 183 58.42 -8.70 20.99
C GLU A 183 57.03 -8.53 21.59
N VAL A 184 56.95 -8.60 22.93
CA VAL A 184 55.74 -8.23 23.67
C VAL A 184 55.67 -6.71 23.75
N GLY A 185 55.40 -6.09 22.59
CA GLY A 185 54.92 -4.72 22.56
C GLY A 185 53.60 -4.67 23.33
N ARG A 186 53.55 -3.91 24.43
CA ARG A 186 52.30 -3.62 25.12
C ARG A 186 51.36 -2.96 24.11
N ARG A 187 50.36 -3.70 23.60
CA ARG A 187 49.17 -3.07 23.04
C ARG A 187 48.58 -2.27 24.18
N GLY A 188 48.69 -0.95 24.11
CA GLY A 188 47.99 -0.07 25.02
C GLY A 188 46.52 -0.47 25.01
N THR A 189 45.92 -0.58 26.19
CA THR A 189 44.46 -0.54 26.32
C THR A 189 43.98 0.64 25.47
N PRO A 190 43.04 0.46 24.52
CA PRO A 190 42.52 1.59 23.77
C PRO A 190 42.06 2.65 24.77
N SER A 191 42.51 3.89 24.57
CA SER A 191 42.06 5.01 25.39
C SER A 191 40.53 5.01 25.40
N PRO A 192 39.89 5.23 26.57
CA PRO A 192 38.44 5.30 26.62
C PRO A 192 37.96 6.32 25.58
N PRO A 193 36.84 6.05 24.89
CA PRO A 193 36.33 6.96 23.88
C PRO A 193 36.10 8.36 24.48
N PRO A 194 36.26 9.43 23.68
CA PRO A 194 35.88 10.75 24.14
C PRO A 194 34.38 10.74 24.49
N PRO A 195 33.94 11.43 25.56
CA PRO A 195 32.52 11.50 25.90
C PRO A 195 31.69 12.16 24.79
N PRO A 196 30.36 11.96 24.76
CA PRO A 196 29.48 12.67 23.83
C PRO A 196 29.60 14.19 24.04
N PRO A 197 29.32 15.02 23.02
CA PRO A 197 29.41 16.47 23.14
C PRO A 197 28.52 16.97 24.28
N GLN A 198 29.13 17.45 25.37
CA GLN A 198 28.45 17.68 26.64
C GLN A 198 27.22 18.60 26.50
N ALA A 199 27.34 19.69 25.74
CA ALA A 199 26.24 20.62 25.47
C ALA A 199 25.07 19.98 24.71
N LEU A 200 25.32 19.00 23.84
CA LEU A 200 24.27 18.28 23.11
C LEU A 200 23.61 17.21 24.00
N LEU A 201 24.39 16.53 24.84
CA LEU A 201 23.86 15.61 25.85
C LEU A 201 22.98 16.34 26.88
N GLU A 202 23.43 17.51 27.39
CA GLU A 202 22.64 18.36 28.29
C GLU A 202 21.36 18.83 27.63
N ARG A 203 21.43 19.33 26.39
CA ARG A 203 20.26 19.74 25.61
C ARG A 203 19.26 18.59 25.37
N LEU A 204 19.70 17.34 25.23
CA LEU A 204 18.80 16.20 25.12
C LEU A 204 18.11 15.84 26.45
N LYS A 205 18.81 16.00 27.58
CA LYS A 205 18.23 15.79 28.92
C LYS A 205 17.09 16.75 29.21
N ASP A 206 17.17 17.99 28.72
CA ASP A 206 16.07 18.98 28.82
C ASP A 206 14.76 18.50 28.15
N TYR A 207 14.84 17.51 27.25
CA TYR A 207 13.72 16.88 26.55
C TYR A 207 13.51 15.40 26.91
N GLY A 208 14.31 14.82 27.82
CA GLY A 208 14.27 13.41 28.20
C GLY A 208 14.70 12.44 27.09
N GLN A 209 15.57 12.88 26.17
CA GLN A 209 16.01 12.16 24.97
C GLN A 209 17.49 11.73 25.04
N GLU A 210 18.12 11.75 26.21
CA GLU A 210 19.54 11.45 26.40
C GLU A 210 19.93 10.01 26.00
N ASP A 211 18.98 9.08 26.01
CA ASP A 211 19.15 7.68 25.59
C ASP A 211 19.58 7.55 24.10
N ALA A 212 19.42 8.60 23.29
CA ALA A 212 19.98 8.64 21.94
C ALA A 212 21.52 8.46 21.91
N PHE A 213 22.21 8.75 23.03
CA PHE A 213 23.64 8.50 23.21
C PHE A 213 23.98 7.19 23.94
N ALA A 214 23.02 6.31 24.24
CA ALA A 214 23.23 5.12 25.07
C ALA A 214 24.34 4.17 24.55
N PHE A 215 24.58 4.13 23.23
CA PHE A 215 25.60 3.29 22.59
C PHE A 215 26.88 4.03 22.21
N TRP A 216 27.05 5.29 22.65
CA TRP A 216 28.13 6.18 22.21
C TRP A 216 29.53 5.57 22.34
N ASP A 217 29.80 4.82 23.41
CA ASP A 217 31.10 4.22 23.68
C ASP A 217 31.44 3.07 22.70
N GLU A 218 30.42 2.42 22.14
CA GLU A 218 30.55 1.34 21.15
C GLU A 218 30.77 1.86 19.72
N LEU A 219 30.42 3.12 19.45
CA LEU A 219 30.52 3.74 18.12
C LEU A 219 31.97 3.96 17.66
N LYS A 220 32.21 3.82 16.36
CA LYS A 220 33.42 4.31 15.70
C LYS A 220 33.42 5.85 15.63
N PRO A 221 34.59 6.51 15.46
CA PRO A 221 34.65 7.98 15.30
C PRO A 221 33.72 8.53 14.20
N GLU A 222 33.65 7.84 13.06
CA GLU A 222 32.76 8.20 11.93
C GLU A 222 31.27 8.09 12.31
N GLU A 223 30.89 7.04 13.04
CA GLU A 223 29.51 6.80 13.50
C GLU A 223 29.09 7.83 14.56
N ARG A 224 30.04 8.28 15.41
CA ARG A 224 29.83 9.39 16.35
C ARG A 224 29.52 10.70 15.65
N GLU A 225 30.27 11.04 14.59
CA GLU A 225 29.98 12.23 13.78
C GLU A 225 28.62 12.16 13.09
N LEU A 226 28.22 10.97 12.60
CA LEU A 226 26.90 10.76 12.00
C LEU A 226 25.78 10.98 13.02
N LEU A 227 25.90 10.42 14.23
CA LEU A 227 24.91 10.59 15.30
C LEU A 227 24.77 12.07 15.73
N VAL A 228 25.90 12.78 15.88
CA VAL A 228 25.87 14.22 16.22
C VAL A 228 25.14 15.01 15.13
N LYS A 229 25.49 14.82 13.85
CA LYS A 229 24.83 15.49 12.71
C LYS A 229 23.34 15.13 12.61
N ASP A 230 22.99 13.88 12.87
CA ASP A 230 21.60 13.41 12.86
C ASP A 230 20.78 14.12 13.94
N ILE A 231 21.26 14.19 15.18
CA ILE A 231 20.60 14.89 16.29
C ILE A 231 20.58 16.42 16.08
N GLU A 232 21.66 17.01 15.58
CA GLU A 232 21.74 18.46 15.31
C GLU A 232 20.74 18.92 14.23
N SER A 233 20.34 18.03 13.32
CA SER A 233 19.28 18.30 12.35
C SER A 233 17.85 18.30 12.92
N LEU A 234 17.66 17.95 14.19
CA LEU A 234 16.36 17.91 14.85
C LEU A 234 16.03 19.25 15.52
N ASP A 235 14.87 19.81 15.18
CA ASP A 235 14.24 20.90 15.95
C ASP A 235 13.63 20.32 17.24
N LEU A 236 14.50 20.02 18.22
CA LEU A 236 14.12 19.44 19.50
C LEU A 236 12.97 20.21 20.21
N PRO A 237 13.00 21.57 20.31
CA PRO A 237 11.87 22.33 20.88
C PRO A 237 10.53 22.08 20.17
N ARG A 238 10.51 21.97 18.83
CA ARG A 238 9.29 21.68 18.07
C ARG A 238 8.85 20.23 18.22
N ILE A 239 9.78 19.28 18.15
CA ILE A 239 9.49 17.84 18.26
C ILE A 239 8.96 17.50 19.66
N ASP A 240 9.57 18.04 20.71
CA ASP A 240 9.11 17.89 22.09
C ASP A 240 7.69 18.46 22.28
N ARG A 241 7.41 19.67 21.76
CA ARG A 241 6.05 20.23 21.76
C ARG A 241 5.06 19.30 21.07
N ILE A 242 5.42 18.76 19.90
CA ILE A 242 4.60 17.82 19.15
C ILE A 242 4.31 16.55 19.97
N ILE A 243 5.34 15.94 20.58
CA ILE A 243 5.17 14.74 21.42
C ILE A 243 4.24 15.06 22.60
N ARG A 244 4.50 16.13 23.36
CA ARG A 244 3.67 16.52 24.51
C ARG A 244 2.21 16.80 24.14
N CYS A 245 1.96 17.57 23.07
CA CYS A 245 0.60 17.86 22.60
C CYS A 245 -0.13 16.61 22.10
N SER A 246 0.56 15.74 21.36
CA SER A 246 -0.04 14.52 20.78
C SER A 246 -0.41 13.51 21.88
N PHE A 247 0.50 13.23 22.81
CA PHE A 247 0.21 12.35 23.94
C PHE A 247 -0.82 12.97 24.89
N GLY A 248 -0.73 14.28 25.16
CA GLY A 248 -1.69 15.02 26.00
C GLY A 248 -3.10 15.12 25.41
N SER A 249 -3.26 14.95 24.09
CA SER A 249 -4.58 14.90 23.44
C SER A 249 -5.29 13.54 23.56
N GLN A 250 -4.59 12.45 23.92
CA GLN A 250 -5.23 11.14 24.05
C GLN A 250 -6.27 11.12 25.17
N GLY A 251 -7.45 10.60 24.86
CA GLY A 251 -8.55 10.47 25.83
C GLY A 251 -9.29 11.78 26.17
N LEU A 252 -8.96 12.90 25.51
CA LEU A 252 -9.77 14.12 25.65
C LEU A 252 -11.19 13.90 25.09
N PRO A 253 -12.25 14.38 25.78
CA PRO A 253 -13.62 14.28 25.26
C PRO A 253 -13.79 15.09 23.98
N LEU A 254 -13.92 14.40 22.85
CA LEU A 254 -14.29 15.03 21.57
C LEU A 254 -15.79 15.35 21.55
N PRO A 255 -16.23 16.40 20.83
CA PRO A 255 -17.64 16.62 20.55
C PRO A 255 -18.29 15.40 19.90
N ALA A 256 -19.56 15.17 20.22
CA ALA A 256 -20.35 14.07 19.69
C ALA A 256 -20.29 14.03 18.16
N ILE A 257 -20.19 12.82 17.62
CA ILE A 257 -20.17 12.63 16.17
C ILE A 257 -21.62 12.61 15.67
N GLU A 258 -21.95 13.51 14.75
CA GLU A 258 -23.24 13.56 14.06
C GLU A 258 -23.03 13.32 12.55
N PRO A 259 -23.97 12.66 11.84
CA PRO A 259 -23.86 12.44 10.40
C PRO A 259 -24.09 13.75 9.64
N VAL A 260 -23.35 13.99 8.55
CA VAL A 260 -23.58 15.17 7.71
C VAL A 260 -24.92 15.02 6.97
N PRO A 261 -25.87 15.96 7.12
CA PRO A 261 -27.17 15.86 6.47
C PRO A 261 -27.03 15.83 4.93
N GLU A 262 -27.78 14.94 4.25
CA GLU A 262 -27.75 14.82 2.77
C GLU A 262 -27.99 16.21 2.10
N ALA A 263 -28.91 17.01 2.63
CA ALA A 263 -29.22 18.37 2.15
C ALA A 263 -28.10 19.42 2.34
N SER A 264 -27.01 19.09 3.05
CA SER A 264 -25.81 19.95 3.17
C SER A 264 -24.73 19.59 2.15
N VAL A 265 -24.95 18.54 1.35
CA VAL A 265 -24.05 18.08 0.29
C VAL A 265 -24.67 18.44 -1.05
N SER A 266 -23.88 18.95 -2.00
CA SER A 266 -24.35 18.97 -3.38
C SER A 266 -24.33 17.54 -3.90
N THR A 267 -25.48 16.88 -4.01
CA THR A 267 -25.58 15.50 -4.51
C THR A 267 -25.47 15.44 -6.04
N VAL A 268 -25.18 14.27 -6.61
CA VAL A 268 -25.13 14.11 -8.08
C VAL A 268 -26.52 14.17 -8.69
N GLU A 269 -27.53 13.58 -8.03
CA GLU A 269 -28.90 13.48 -8.56
C GLU A 269 -29.65 14.83 -8.58
N GLU A 270 -29.37 15.75 -7.66
CA GLU A 270 -30.08 17.04 -7.58
C GLU A 270 -29.54 18.12 -8.51
N ARG A 271 -28.34 17.93 -9.10
CA ARG A 271 -27.69 18.94 -9.95
C ARG A 271 -28.36 19.08 -11.30
N THR A 272 -28.96 20.25 -11.52
CA THR A 272 -29.53 20.58 -12.83
C THR A 272 -28.43 20.69 -13.91
N PRO A 273 -28.75 20.46 -15.19
CA PRO A 273 -27.82 20.73 -16.29
C PRO A 273 -27.33 22.19 -16.31
N GLY A 274 -28.20 23.14 -15.94
CA GLY A 274 -27.86 24.57 -15.89
C GLY A 274 -26.85 24.94 -14.80
N GLU A 275 -26.89 24.27 -13.65
CA GLU A 275 -25.87 24.46 -12.60
C GLU A 275 -24.52 23.89 -13.01
N ARG A 276 -24.51 22.67 -13.59
CA ARG A 276 -23.28 22.05 -14.09
C ARG A 276 -22.60 22.94 -15.13
N GLU A 277 -23.36 23.44 -16.09
CA GLU A 277 -22.88 24.37 -17.12
C GLU A 277 -22.40 25.72 -16.53
N ARG A 278 -23.13 26.26 -15.54
CA ARG A 278 -22.74 27.50 -14.83
C ARG A 278 -21.41 27.33 -14.12
N TRP A 279 -21.24 26.23 -13.38
CA TRP A 279 -20.01 25.94 -12.64
C TRP A 279 -18.84 25.66 -13.58
N TRP A 280 -19.03 24.82 -14.61
CA TRP A 280 -18.03 24.53 -15.63
C TRP A 280 -17.45 25.82 -16.25
N LYS A 281 -18.32 26.71 -16.73
CA LYS A 281 -17.93 28.04 -17.27
C LYS A 281 -17.22 28.92 -16.24
N ARG A 282 -17.70 28.95 -15.00
CA ARG A 282 -17.08 29.73 -13.91
C ARG A 282 -15.68 29.21 -13.57
N GLY A 283 -15.48 27.89 -13.55
CA GLY A 283 -14.19 27.25 -13.30
C GLY A 283 -13.20 27.49 -14.44
N LEU A 284 -13.61 27.27 -15.70
CA LEU A 284 -12.74 27.52 -16.87
C LEU A 284 -12.29 28.98 -16.93
N LYS A 285 -13.20 29.92 -16.62
CA LYS A 285 -12.85 31.33 -16.49
C LYS A 285 -11.78 31.55 -15.41
N ALA A 286 -11.99 31.04 -14.20
CA ALA A 286 -11.02 31.20 -13.10
C ALA A 286 -9.65 30.56 -13.41
N ILE A 287 -9.63 29.44 -14.14
CA ILE A 287 -8.41 28.81 -14.66
C ILE A 287 -7.72 29.73 -15.69
N SER A 288 -8.46 30.25 -16.68
CA SER A 288 -7.89 31.16 -17.69
C SER A 288 -7.29 32.44 -17.09
N GLU A 289 -7.88 32.92 -15.99
CA GLU A 289 -7.45 34.09 -15.22
C GLU A 289 -6.26 33.81 -14.27
N GLY A 290 -5.67 32.60 -14.28
CA GLY A 290 -4.52 32.23 -13.45
C GLY A 290 -4.83 32.04 -11.95
N LYS A 291 -6.10 31.90 -11.57
CA LYS A 291 -6.53 31.89 -10.16
C LYS A 291 -6.43 30.52 -9.49
N LEU A 292 -6.12 29.46 -10.24
CA LEU A 292 -6.00 28.09 -9.74
C LEU A 292 -4.54 27.62 -9.77
N ALA A 293 -4.08 27.06 -8.65
CA ALA A 293 -2.93 26.17 -8.61
C ALA A 293 -3.35 24.76 -8.22
N VAL A 294 -2.47 23.79 -8.50
CA VAL A 294 -2.66 22.38 -8.15
C VAL A 294 -1.56 21.93 -7.19
N VAL A 295 -1.95 21.25 -6.12
CA VAL A 295 -1.07 20.62 -5.13
C VAL A 295 -1.26 19.10 -5.18
N LEU A 296 -0.20 18.37 -5.51
CA LEU A 296 -0.19 16.91 -5.52
C LEU A 296 0.50 16.34 -4.29
N LEU A 297 -0.17 15.44 -3.58
CA LEU A 297 0.38 14.69 -2.45
C LEU A 297 1.01 13.37 -2.94
N SER A 298 2.34 13.38 -3.13
CA SER A 298 3.14 12.26 -3.64
C SER A 298 4.32 11.86 -2.72
N GLY A 299 4.20 12.12 -1.42
CA GLY A 299 5.19 11.71 -0.42
C GLY A 299 5.26 10.20 -0.15
N GLY A 300 4.21 9.45 -0.50
CA GLY A 300 4.11 8.01 -0.27
C GLY A 300 4.84 7.15 -1.31
N GLN A 301 5.64 6.20 -0.85
CA GLN A 301 6.29 5.18 -1.70
C GLN A 301 5.29 4.11 -2.19
N GLY A 302 5.62 3.45 -3.30
CA GLY A 302 4.86 2.34 -3.89
C GLY A 302 4.96 0.98 -3.16
N THR A 303 5.44 0.92 -1.92
CA THR A 303 5.84 -0.34 -1.26
C THR A 303 4.70 -1.37 -1.13
N ARG A 304 3.46 -0.93 -0.86
CA ARG A 304 2.27 -1.82 -0.85
C ARG A 304 1.88 -2.37 -2.23
N LEU A 305 2.43 -1.81 -3.30
CA LEU A 305 2.28 -2.27 -4.68
C LEU A 305 3.43 -3.20 -5.11
N GLY A 306 4.41 -3.46 -4.23
CA GLY A 306 5.62 -4.21 -4.57
C GLY A 306 6.68 -3.40 -5.34
N SER A 307 6.58 -2.06 -5.35
CA SER A 307 7.54 -1.18 -6.03
C SER A 307 8.36 -0.34 -5.05
N SER A 308 9.64 -0.17 -5.35
CA SER A 308 10.54 0.78 -4.69
C SER A 308 10.30 2.24 -5.10
N ASP A 309 9.63 2.46 -6.24
CA ASP A 309 9.52 3.78 -6.86
C ASP A 309 8.40 4.62 -6.22
N PRO A 310 8.43 5.96 -6.41
CA PRO A 310 7.31 6.82 -6.07
C PRO A 310 6.04 6.35 -6.78
N LYS A 311 4.91 6.33 -6.06
CA LYS A 311 3.66 5.74 -6.59
C LYS A 311 3.20 6.40 -7.91
N GLY A 312 3.46 7.69 -8.11
CA GLY A 312 3.11 8.38 -9.37
C GLY A 312 3.82 7.84 -10.62
N CYS A 313 4.99 7.19 -10.46
CA CYS A 313 5.71 6.55 -11.56
C CYS A 313 5.06 5.23 -12.01
N PHE A 314 4.13 4.67 -11.22
CA PHE A 314 3.58 3.34 -11.43
C PHE A 314 2.70 3.27 -12.69
N ASN A 315 2.91 2.24 -13.51
CA ASN A 315 2.09 1.89 -14.66
C ASN A 315 1.12 0.77 -14.26
N ILE A 316 -0.19 1.02 -14.37
CA ILE A 316 -1.24 0.05 -13.99
C ILE A 316 -1.61 -0.96 -15.10
N GLY A 317 -0.81 -1.03 -16.16
CA GLY A 317 -1.01 -1.92 -17.32
C GLY A 317 -2.00 -1.38 -18.36
N LEU A 318 -2.12 -0.06 -18.48
CA LEU A 318 -2.95 0.56 -19.52
C LEU A 318 -2.37 0.31 -20.93
N PRO A 319 -3.20 0.25 -21.99
CA PRO A 319 -2.74 0.10 -23.38
C PRO A 319 -1.60 1.05 -23.78
N SER A 320 -1.64 2.30 -23.32
CA SER A 320 -0.63 3.33 -23.55
C SER A 320 0.70 3.13 -22.80
N GLY A 321 0.68 2.30 -21.74
CA GLY A 321 1.78 2.17 -20.79
C GLY A 321 2.04 3.39 -19.89
N LYS A 322 1.14 4.39 -19.88
CA LYS A 322 1.32 5.66 -19.15
C LYS A 322 1.38 5.46 -17.63
N SER A 323 2.20 6.29 -16.98
CA SER A 323 2.27 6.41 -15.52
C SER A 323 1.13 7.28 -14.97
N LEU A 324 0.85 7.18 -13.67
CA LEU A 324 -0.14 8.05 -13.01
C LEU A 324 0.24 9.54 -13.14
N PHE A 325 1.53 9.89 -13.02
CA PHE A 325 2.01 11.26 -13.25
C PHE A 325 1.71 11.75 -14.68
N GLN A 326 1.95 10.93 -15.71
CA GLN A 326 1.69 11.32 -17.09
C GLN A 326 0.19 11.55 -17.35
N ILE A 327 -0.68 10.68 -16.84
CA ILE A 327 -2.14 10.84 -16.97
C ILE A 327 -2.62 12.14 -16.32
N GLN A 328 -2.05 12.49 -15.16
CA GLN A 328 -2.37 13.72 -14.44
C GLN A 328 -1.84 14.98 -15.17
N ALA A 329 -0.62 14.92 -15.73
CA ALA A 329 -0.05 16.00 -16.53
C ALA A 329 -0.83 16.24 -17.84
N GLU A 330 -1.19 15.16 -18.57
CA GLU A 330 -2.01 15.26 -19.79
C GLU A 330 -3.41 15.85 -19.49
N ARG A 331 -3.97 15.63 -18.29
CA ARG A 331 -5.21 16.30 -17.83
C ARG A 331 -5.04 17.79 -17.61
N ILE A 332 -3.93 18.23 -17.00
CA ILE A 332 -3.59 19.66 -16.82
C ILE A 332 -3.43 20.35 -18.20
N LEU A 333 -2.71 19.72 -19.14
CA LEU A 333 -2.57 20.22 -20.50
C LEU A 333 -3.92 20.34 -21.22
N CYS A 334 -4.80 19.34 -21.08
CA CYS A 334 -6.12 19.37 -21.70
C CYS A 334 -7.01 20.47 -21.12
N ILE A 335 -7.04 20.64 -19.79
CA ILE A 335 -7.88 21.68 -19.18
C ILE A 335 -7.36 23.10 -19.47
N GLN A 336 -6.04 23.29 -19.60
CA GLN A 336 -5.46 24.54 -20.11
C GLN A 336 -5.91 24.85 -21.53
N LYS A 337 -5.90 23.86 -22.44
CA LYS A 337 -6.40 24.00 -23.80
C LYS A 337 -7.89 24.37 -23.83
N LEU A 338 -8.73 23.70 -23.03
CA LEU A 338 -10.17 23.99 -22.91
C LEU A 338 -10.44 25.39 -22.32
N ALA A 339 -9.68 25.81 -21.31
CA ALA A 339 -9.81 27.14 -20.72
C ALA A 339 -9.35 28.25 -21.69
N THR A 340 -8.31 28.02 -22.48
CA THR A 340 -7.87 28.94 -23.55
C THR A 340 -8.95 29.13 -24.62
N GLN A 341 -9.65 28.06 -25.00
CA GLN A 341 -10.78 28.14 -25.95
C GLN A 341 -12.00 28.92 -25.40
N SER A 342 -12.03 29.20 -24.09
CA SER A 342 -13.12 29.93 -23.44
C SER A 342 -12.83 31.43 -23.21
N ASN A 343 -11.63 31.92 -23.55
CA ASN A 343 -11.21 33.29 -23.27
C ASN A 343 -10.18 33.82 -24.30
N ASP A 344 -10.50 34.93 -24.97
CA ASP A 344 -9.63 35.56 -25.99
C ASP A 344 -8.32 36.14 -25.43
N ALA A 345 -8.22 36.33 -24.11
CA ALA A 345 -7.05 36.96 -23.47
C ALA A 345 -5.84 36.02 -23.29
N GLY A 346 -5.92 34.77 -23.76
CA GLY A 346 -4.93 33.73 -23.49
C GLY A 346 -5.11 33.10 -22.11
N ILE A 347 -4.12 32.35 -21.66
CA ILE A 347 -4.13 31.61 -20.38
C ILE A 347 -2.83 31.83 -19.60
N GLN A 348 -2.96 31.95 -18.28
CA GLN A 348 -1.85 31.71 -17.34
C GLN A 348 -1.81 30.21 -17.01
N PRO A 349 -0.68 29.50 -17.26
CA PRO A 349 -0.59 28.05 -16.99
C PRO A 349 -0.89 27.69 -15.53
N ILE A 350 -1.45 26.49 -15.31
CA ILE A 350 -1.80 26.02 -13.97
C ILE A 350 -0.53 25.53 -13.27
N HIS A 351 -0.06 26.27 -12.27
CA HIS A 351 1.15 25.88 -11.55
C HIS A 351 0.92 24.59 -10.75
N TRP A 352 1.82 23.61 -10.92
CA TRP A 352 1.72 22.29 -10.31
C TRP A 352 2.80 22.11 -9.23
N TYR A 353 2.38 22.23 -7.97
CA TYR A 353 3.22 21.99 -6.81
C TYR A 353 3.13 20.52 -6.42
N ILE A 354 4.25 19.79 -6.48
CA ILE A 354 4.30 18.36 -6.19
C ILE A 354 5.01 18.14 -4.85
N MET A 355 4.25 17.72 -3.85
CA MET A 355 4.77 17.36 -2.54
C MET A 355 5.37 15.96 -2.57
N THR A 356 6.66 15.86 -2.32
CA THR A 356 7.43 14.62 -2.20
C THR A 356 7.80 14.37 -0.74
N SER A 357 8.42 13.23 -0.44
CA SER A 357 9.10 13.00 0.84
C SER A 357 10.60 12.83 0.61
N PRO A 358 11.45 12.85 1.65
CA PRO A 358 12.87 12.53 1.52
C PRO A 358 13.15 11.17 0.84
N PHE A 359 12.16 10.26 0.81
CA PHE A 359 12.27 8.94 0.20
C PHE A 359 11.70 8.83 -1.21
N THR A 360 11.08 9.91 -1.76
CA THR A 360 10.52 9.93 -3.11
C THR A 360 11.05 11.05 -4.00
N ASP A 361 11.60 12.13 -3.44
CA ASP A 361 11.92 13.37 -4.16
C ASP A 361 12.89 13.20 -5.35
N GLU A 362 14.08 12.64 -5.14
CA GLU A 362 15.10 12.47 -6.19
C GLU A 362 14.57 11.63 -7.36
N ALA A 363 13.93 10.50 -7.04
CA ALA A 363 13.34 9.60 -8.02
C ALA A 363 12.20 10.28 -8.80
N THR A 364 11.36 11.08 -8.13
CA THR A 364 10.28 11.85 -8.79
C THR A 364 10.84 12.93 -9.72
N ARG A 365 11.82 13.75 -9.28
CA ARG A 365 12.44 14.78 -10.13
C ARG A 365 13.03 14.18 -11.40
N LYS A 366 13.88 13.15 -11.23
CA LYS A 366 14.52 12.43 -12.34
C LYS A 366 13.51 11.80 -13.30
N PHE A 367 12.38 11.30 -12.79
CA PHE A 367 11.30 10.78 -13.62
C PHE A 367 10.65 11.87 -14.48
N PHE A 368 10.35 13.04 -13.92
CA PHE A 368 9.82 14.17 -14.70
C PHE A 368 10.82 14.72 -15.71
N GLU A 369 12.09 14.90 -15.33
CA GLU A 369 13.15 15.38 -16.23
C GLU A 369 13.34 14.44 -17.43
N SER A 370 13.44 13.14 -17.20
CA SER A 370 13.59 12.13 -18.26
C SER A 370 12.38 12.04 -19.20
N HIS A 371 11.19 12.42 -18.74
CA HIS A 371 9.96 12.48 -19.55
C HIS A 371 9.62 13.91 -20.02
N LYS A 372 10.56 14.87 -19.92
CA LYS A 372 10.39 16.27 -20.33
C LYS A 372 9.09 16.90 -19.77
N TYR A 373 8.85 16.67 -18.48
CA TYR A 373 7.68 17.17 -17.74
C TYR A 373 6.33 16.80 -18.39
N PHE A 374 6.30 15.73 -19.19
CA PHE A 374 5.12 15.24 -19.92
C PHE A 374 4.48 16.29 -20.85
N GLY A 375 5.26 17.28 -21.30
CA GLY A 375 4.79 18.37 -22.17
C GLY A 375 4.30 19.62 -21.42
N LEU A 376 4.35 19.64 -20.09
CA LEU A 376 4.28 20.88 -19.31
C LEU A 376 5.61 21.63 -19.41
N GLU A 377 5.59 22.95 -19.20
CA GLU A 377 6.84 23.72 -19.08
C GLU A 377 7.54 23.41 -17.75
N ALA A 378 8.86 23.38 -17.75
CA ALA A 378 9.64 22.97 -16.58
C ALA A 378 9.49 23.92 -15.38
N ASP A 379 9.23 25.21 -15.63
CA ASP A 379 9.00 26.24 -14.62
C ASP A 379 7.55 26.28 -14.12
N GLN A 380 6.63 25.57 -14.77
CA GLN A 380 5.25 25.34 -14.33
C GLN A 380 5.16 24.30 -13.19
N VAL A 381 6.21 23.51 -12.97
CA VAL A 381 6.24 22.42 -11.99
C VAL A 381 7.21 22.75 -10.84
N THR A 382 6.77 22.60 -9.59
CA THR A 382 7.60 22.86 -8.41
C THR A 382 7.53 21.70 -7.42
N PHE A 383 8.63 20.98 -7.29
CA PHE A 383 8.78 19.89 -6.31
C PHE A 383 9.24 20.44 -4.96
N PHE A 384 8.54 20.08 -3.89
CA PHE A 384 8.88 20.45 -2.52
C PHE A 384 8.70 19.25 -1.57
N GLN A 385 9.55 19.16 -0.56
CA GLN A 385 9.56 18.02 0.35
C GLN A 385 8.73 18.30 1.59
N GLN A 386 7.94 17.32 2.02
CA GLN A 386 7.36 17.30 3.36
C GLN A 386 8.43 17.00 4.43
N GLY A 387 8.10 17.27 5.69
CA GLY A 387 8.99 17.02 6.81
C GLY A 387 9.15 15.53 7.15
N THR A 388 10.00 15.28 8.14
CA THR A 388 10.02 13.99 8.85
C THR A 388 10.04 14.25 10.35
N LEU A 389 9.46 13.33 11.12
CA LEU A 389 9.51 13.32 12.57
C LEU A 389 10.20 12.04 13.06
N PRO A 390 10.91 12.09 14.21
CA PRO A 390 11.34 10.89 14.90
C PRO A 390 10.16 9.96 15.19
N CYS A 391 10.37 8.66 15.00
CA CYS A 391 9.52 7.63 15.58
C CYS A 391 9.77 7.58 17.09
N VAL A 392 8.70 7.43 17.88
CA VAL A 392 8.80 7.44 19.36
C VAL A 392 8.25 6.16 19.99
N SER A 393 8.80 5.80 21.14
CA SER A 393 8.29 4.72 22.00
C SER A 393 7.00 5.13 22.73
N VAL A 394 6.42 4.21 23.50
CA VAL A 394 5.17 4.43 24.26
C VAL A 394 5.30 5.48 25.38
N ASP A 395 6.52 5.81 25.78
CA ASP A 395 6.89 6.85 26.74
C ASP A 395 7.44 8.12 26.05
N GLY A 396 7.36 8.22 24.72
CA GLY A 396 7.73 9.41 23.96
C GLY A 396 9.24 9.58 23.68
N ARG A 397 10.06 8.57 23.96
CA ARG A 397 11.51 8.58 23.66
C ARG A 397 11.79 8.23 22.20
N PHE A 398 12.86 8.78 21.63
CA PHE A 398 13.27 8.49 20.25
C PHE A 398 13.64 7.02 20.06
N ILE A 399 13.09 6.38 19.02
CA ILE A 399 13.49 5.05 18.60
C ILE A 399 14.72 5.18 17.70
N MET A 400 15.82 4.53 18.07
CA MET A 400 17.04 4.47 17.28
C MET A 400 16.96 3.37 16.21
N GLU A 401 17.10 3.72 14.94
CA GLU A 401 17.14 2.77 13.80
C GLU A 401 18.48 2.00 13.80
N THR A 402 19.57 2.72 14.02
CA THR A 402 20.91 2.17 14.27
C THR A 402 21.49 2.84 15.52
N PRO A 403 22.59 2.32 16.12
CA PRO A 403 23.24 2.95 17.27
C PRO A 403 23.69 4.41 17.06
N TYR A 404 23.67 4.89 15.81
CA TYR A 404 24.08 6.24 15.41
C TYR A 404 23.03 7.00 14.55
N LYS A 405 21.77 6.53 14.52
CA LYS A 405 20.73 7.14 13.68
C LYS A 405 19.34 6.99 14.29
N VAL A 406 18.63 8.11 14.46
CA VAL A 406 17.23 8.17 14.88
C VAL A 406 16.34 7.64 13.75
N SER A 407 15.40 6.75 14.10
CA SER A 407 14.37 6.25 13.19
C SER A 407 13.37 7.36 12.89
N ARG A 408 13.15 7.67 11.60
CA ARG A 408 12.26 8.76 11.16
C ARG A 408 11.17 8.27 10.22
N ALA A 409 10.03 8.96 10.21
CA ALA A 409 8.95 8.77 9.25
C ALA A 409 8.51 10.13 8.65
N PRO A 410 7.90 10.14 7.45
CA PRO A 410 7.21 11.33 6.95
C PRO A 410 6.12 11.78 7.94
N ASP A 411 5.93 13.08 8.07
CA ASP A 411 5.06 13.73 9.06
C ASP A 411 3.55 13.69 8.73
N GLY A 412 3.11 12.65 8.00
CA GLY A 412 1.74 12.48 7.50
C GLY A 412 1.42 13.36 6.28
N ASN A 413 0.31 13.12 5.58
CA ASN A 413 -0.04 13.91 4.39
C ASN A 413 -0.46 15.36 4.72
N GLY A 414 -0.81 15.64 5.97
CA GLY A 414 -1.01 16.98 6.52
C GLY A 414 0.29 17.75 6.77
N GLY A 415 1.46 17.10 6.70
CA GLY A 415 2.77 17.79 6.64
C GLY A 415 2.86 18.83 5.52
N LEU A 416 2.00 18.72 4.51
CA LEU A 416 1.70 19.72 3.49
C LEU A 416 1.71 21.16 4.00
N TYR A 417 0.98 21.45 5.07
CA TYR A 417 0.76 22.83 5.51
C TYR A 417 2.04 23.47 6.05
N SER A 418 2.85 22.69 6.79
CA SER A 418 4.16 23.12 7.25
C SER A 418 5.13 23.26 6.08
N ALA A 419 5.13 22.29 5.15
CA ALA A 419 6.01 22.27 3.98
C ALA A 419 5.77 23.42 2.99
N LEU A 420 4.51 23.77 2.71
CA LEU A 420 4.14 24.93 1.89
C LEU A 420 4.64 26.24 2.51
N LYS A 421 4.51 26.38 3.84
CA LYS A 421 4.88 27.59 4.58
C LYS A 421 6.39 27.74 4.75
N SER A 422 7.10 26.67 5.12
CA SER A 422 8.56 26.69 5.26
C SER A 422 9.28 26.90 3.92
N SER A 423 8.71 26.37 2.83
CA SER A 423 9.21 26.54 1.45
C SER A 423 8.78 27.86 0.79
N LYS A 424 8.03 28.73 1.50
CA LYS A 424 7.47 30.01 0.99
C LYS A 424 6.58 29.88 -0.25
N LEU A 425 5.91 28.74 -0.42
CA LEU A 425 5.08 28.46 -1.59
C LEU A 425 3.71 29.13 -1.50
N LEU A 426 3.24 29.47 -0.30
CA LEU A 426 2.03 30.28 -0.12
C LEU A 426 2.24 31.70 -0.66
N GLU A 427 3.43 32.26 -0.46
CA GLU A 427 3.86 33.54 -1.00
C GLU A 427 4.08 33.48 -2.52
N ASP A 428 4.67 32.40 -3.04
CA ASP A 428 4.80 32.18 -4.50
C ASP A 428 3.41 32.08 -5.18
N MET A 429 2.48 31.31 -4.61
CA MET A 429 1.07 31.28 -5.05
C MET A 429 0.45 32.68 -5.07
N ALA A 430 0.64 33.47 -4.01
CA ALA A 430 0.11 34.82 -3.91
C ALA A 430 0.71 35.77 -4.98
N MET A 431 2.02 35.68 -5.23
CA MET A 431 2.71 36.46 -6.27
C MET A 431 2.24 36.09 -7.68
N ARG A 432 1.88 34.83 -7.93
CA ARG A 432 1.27 34.34 -9.18
C ARG A 432 -0.20 34.74 -9.35
N GLY A 433 -0.83 35.34 -8.33
CA GLY A 433 -2.24 35.72 -8.37
C GLY A 433 -3.23 34.58 -8.07
N VAL A 434 -2.72 33.43 -7.63
CA VAL A 434 -3.52 32.26 -7.23
C VAL A 434 -4.48 32.64 -6.10
N ARG A 435 -5.72 32.13 -6.19
CA ARG A 435 -6.77 32.30 -5.16
C ARG A 435 -7.27 30.97 -4.63
N TYR A 436 -7.19 29.93 -5.45
CA TYR A 436 -7.76 28.62 -5.20
C TYR A 436 -6.69 27.55 -5.43
N VAL A 437 -6.71 26.51 -4.60
CA VAL A 437 -5.74 25.41 -4.65
C VAL A 437 -6.49 24.08 -4.66
N ASP A 438 -6.37 23.34 -5.76
CA ASP A 438 -6.87 21.98 -5.91
C ASP A 438 -5.82 21.01 -5.36
N CYS A 439 -6.16 20.27 -4.31
CA CYS A 439 -5.24 19.43 -3.54
C CYS A 439 -5.70 17.97 -3.59
N TYR A 440 -4.85 17.07 -4.09
CA TYR A 440 -5.22 15.67 -4.29
C TYR A 440 -4.11 14.64 -4.05
N GLY A 441 -4.51 13.39 -3.78
CA GLY A 441 -3.61 12.24 -3.64
C GLY A 441 -3.21 11.61 -4.98
N VAL A 442 -1.93 11.27 -5.13
CA VAL A 442 -1.36 10.74 -6.40
C VAL A 442 -1.95 9.40 -6.86
N ASP A 443 -2.63 8.66 -5.98
CA ASP A 443 -3.00 7.26 -6.21
C ASP A 443 -4.29 7.02 -6.99
N ASN A 444 -5.09 8.05 -7.24
CA ASN A 444 -6.36 7.94 -7.94
C ASN A 444 -6.20 8.12 -9.47
N VAL A 445 -6.36 7.05 -10.26
CA VAL A 445 -6.23 7.16 -11.73
C VAL A 445 -7.41 7.93 -12.38
N LEU A 446 -8.55 8.03 -11.70
CA LEU A 446 -9.73 8.76 -12.17
C LEU A 446 -9.76 10.24 -11.76
N VAL A 447 -8.73 10.76 -11.08
CA VAL A 447 -8.73 12.15 -10.58
C VAL A 447 -8.89 13.18 -11.71
N ARG A 448 -9.98 13.95 -11.65
CA ARG A 448 -10.20 15.15 -12.47
C ARG A 448 -9.38 16.32 -11.92
N VAL A 449 -8.08 16.32 -12.22
CA VAL A 449 -7.12 17.37 -11.81
C VAL A 449 -7.55 18.72 -12.38
N ALA A 450 -7.68 19.72 -11.53
CA ALA A 450 -8.15 21.06 -11.89
C ALA A 450 -9.58 21.09 -12.48
N ASP A 451 -10.50 20.26 -11.96
CA ASP A 451 -11.90 20.21 -12.40
C ASP A 451 -12.63 21.57 -12.36
N PRO A 452 -13.02 22.12 -13.52
CA PRO A 452 -13.77 23.37 -13.59
C PRO A 452 -15.14 23.30 -12.92
N THR A 453 -15.79 22.14 -12.87
CA THR A 453 -17.11 22.00 -12.24
C THR A 453 -17.00 22.17 -10.73
N PHE A 454 -16.04 21.50 -10.10
CA PHE A 454 -15.79 21.61 -8.67
C PHE A 454 -15.23 22.99 -8.28
N LEU A 455 -14.30 23.55 -9.06
CA LEU A 455 -13.83 24.92 -8.85
C LEU A 455 -14.98 25.94 -9.01
N GLY A 456 -15.82 25.77 -10.03
CA GLY A 456 -17.00 26.60 -10.24
C GLY A 456 -17.95 26.54 -9.05
N TYR A 457 -18.28 25.34 -8.57
CA TYR A 457 -19.09 25.14 -7.37
C TYR A 457 -18.48 25.81 -6.14
N PHE A 458 -17.18 25.63 -5.91
CA PHE A 458 -16.43 26.21 -4.80
C PHE A 458 -16.53 27.74 -4.77
N ILE A 459 -16.30 28.38 -5.91
CA ILE A 459 -16.42 29.84 -6.07
C ILE A 459 -17.89 30.30 -5.92
N ASP A 460 -18.85 29.54 -6.45
CA ASP A 460 -20.29 29.86 -6.38
C ASP A 460 -20.84 29.76 -4.95
N LYS A 461 -20.26 28.89 -4.11
CA LYS A 461 -20.57 28.74 -2.68
C LYS A 461 -19.83 29.73 -1.79
N GLY A 462 -18.68 30.27 -2.21
CA GLY A 462 -17.89 31.24 -1.44
C GLY A 462 -17.34 30.67 -0.12
N VAL A 463 -16.99 29.37 -0.10
CA VAL A 463 -16.50 28.67 1.10
C VAL A 463 -14.96 28.69 1.19
N ALA A 464 -14.42 28.57 2.41
CA ALA A 464 -12.97 28.57 2.64
C ALA A 464 -12.29 27.24 2.21
N ALA A 465 -13.02 26.13 2.38
CA ALA A 465 -12.61 24.78 1.98
C ALA A 465 -13.78 24.00 1.34
N ALA A 466 -13.48 23.03 0.50
CA ALA A 466 -14.46 22.04 0.04
C ALA A 466 -13.80 20.69 -0.22
N ALA A 467 -14.60 19.62 -0.21
CA ALA A 467 -14.14 18.28 -0.53
C ALA A 467 -15.08 17.61 -1.54
N LYS A 468 -14.51 16.90 -2.53
CA LYS A 468 -15.27 15.90 -3.27
C LYS A 468 -15.47 14.68 -2.36
N VAL A 469 -16.66 14.09 -2.44
CA VAL A 469 -17.02 12.88 -1.68
C VAL A 469 -17.64 11.85 -2.62
N VAL A 470 -17.45 10.57 -2.32
CA VAL A 470 -18.24 9.50 -2.94
C VAL A 470 -19.10 8.84 -1.86
N ARG A 471 -20.20 8.20 -2.24
CA ARG A 471 -20.92 7.34 -1.30
C ARG A 471 -20.05 6.14 -0.92
N LYS A 472 -20.07 5.82 0.37
CA LYS A 472 -19.51 4.59 0.94
C LYS A 472 -20.20 3.40 0.28
N ALA A 473 -19.42 2.53 -0.37
CA ALA A 473 -19.93 1.46 -1.21
C ALA A 473 -20.57 0.32 -0.40
N TYR A 474 -20.06 0.08 0.81
CA TYR A 474 -20.57 -0.91 1.77
C TYR A 474 -20.12 -0.52 3.20
N PRO A 475 -20.81 -1.01 4.25
CA PRO A 475 -20.59 -0.56 5.63
C PRO A 475 -19.13 -0.67 6.12
N GLN A 476 -18.43 -1.73 5.70
CA GLN A 476 -17.05 -2.04 6.07
C GLN A 476 -15.98 -1.48 5.09
N GLU A 477 -16.32 -0.53 4.23
CA GLU A 477 -15.32 0.10 3.35
C GLU A 477 -14.28 0.87 4.20
N ASN A 478 -12.98 0.59 3.99
CA ASN A 478 -11.85 1.21 4.70
C ASN A 478 -11.55 2.62 4.15
N VAL A 479 -12.47 3.54 4.42
CA VAL A 479 -12.40 4.96 4.05
C VAL A 479 -12.86 5.81 5.22
N GLY A 480 -12.12 6.88 5.51
CA GLY A 480 -12.59 7.92 6.44
C GLY A 480 -13.87 8.58 5.92
N VAL A 481 -14.78 8.92 6.82
CA VAL A 481 -16.09 9.52 6.48
C VAL A 481 -16.19 10.93 7.03
N PHE A 482 -16.84 11.82 6.26
CA PHE A 482 -17.19 13.15 6.74
C PHE A 482 -18.31 13.05 7.78
N VAL A 483 -18.10 13.76 8.88
CA VAL A 483 -19.02 13.90 10.01
C VAL A 483 -19.11 15.36 10.44
N GLN A 484 -20.10 15.67 11.27
CA GLN A 484 -20.17 16.94 11.98
C GLN A 484 -19.80 16.73 13.45
N ARG A 485 -18.93 17.59 13.99
CA ARG A 485 -18.49 17.52 15.40
C ARG A 485 -19.39 18.38 16.28
N GLY A 486 -20.44 17.76 16.83
CA GLY A 486 -21.53 18.39 17.57
C GLY A 486 -22.53 19.09 16.66
N ARG A 487 -23.79 19.22 17.12
CA ARG A 487 -24.87 19.85 16.36
C ARG A 487 -24.52 21.27 15.90
N GLY A 488 -24.47 21.48 14.58
CA GLY A 488 -24.11 22.77 14.00
C GLY A 488 -22.61 23.12 14.06
N GLY A 489 -21.76 22.21 14.55
CA GLY A 489 -20.31 22.36 14.62
C GLY A 489 -19.61 22.15 13.27
N PRO A 490 -18.26 22.20 13.25
CA PRO A 490 -17.48 22.05 12.03
C PRO A 490 -17.58 20.64 11.44
N LEU A 491 -17.30 20.56 10.13
CA LEU A 491 -17.08 19.29 9.46
C LEU A 491 -15.69 18.75 9.81
N ALA A 492 -15.61 17.45 10.04
CA ALA A 492 -14.36 16.72 10.24
C ALA A 492 -14.42 15.40 9.48
N VAL A 493 -13.27 14.73 9.34
CA VAL A 493 -13.22 13.33 8.90
C VAL A 493 -12.99 12.46 10.15
N VAL A 494 -13.71 11.35 10.24
CA VAL A 494 -13.43 10.26 11.18
C VAL A 494 -12.86 9.12 10.37
N GLU A 495 -11.65 8.66 10.72
CA GLU A 495 -11.03 7.55 10.01
C GLU A 495 -11.74 6.22 10.28
N TYR A 496 -11.62 5.27 9.35
CA TYR A 496 -12.34 3.99 9.45
C TYR A 496 -11.94 3.18 10.70
N SER A 497 -10.75 3.41 11.25
CA SER A 497 -10.27 2.83 12.51
C SER A 497 -10.86 3.47 13.78
N GLU A 498 -11.50 4.64 13.65
CA GLU A 498 -12.18 5.36 14.73
C GLU A 498 -13.71 5.19 14.71
N MET A 499 -14.25 4.62 13.63
CA MET A 499 -15.67 4.30 13.53
C MET A 499 -16.01 3.03 14.33
N ASP A 500 -17.02 3.09 15.20
CA ASP A 500 -17.59 1.87 15.78
C ASP A 500 -18.49 1.12 14.77
N ALA A 501 -18.75 -0.15 15.06
CA ALA A 501 -19.53 -1.03 14.18
C ALA A 501 -21.00 -0.60 14.02
N SER A 502 -21.56 0.11 15.00
CA SER A 502 -22.94 0.62 14.94
C SER A 502 -23.04 1.82 14.00
N MET A 503 -22.12 2.79 14.12
CA MET A 503 -22.00 3.91 13.19
C MET A 503 -21.73 3.43 11.75
N ALA A 504 -20.82 2.46 11.59
CA ALA A 504 -20.46 1.94 10.28
C ALA A 504 -21.63 1.28 9.54
N THR A 505 -22.61 0.73 10.27
CA THR A 505 -23.79 0.02 9.73
C THR A 505 -25.11 0.80 9.82
N GLU A 506 -25.11 2.00 10.39
CA GLU A 506 -26.34 2.76 10.64
C GLU A 506 -27.03 3.17 9.32
N ILE A 507 -28.34 2.89 9.23
CA ILE A 507 -29.17 3.19 8.06
C ILE A 507 -30.10 4.38 8.34
N ASN A 508 -30.09 5.35 7.43
CA ASN A 508 -31.12 6.38 7.34
C ASN A 508 -32.46 5.74 6.93
N GLN A 509 -33.41 5.66 7.86
CA GLN A 509 -34.70 5.01 7.66
C GLN A 509 -35.56 5.64 6.54
N SER A 510 -35.32 6.91 6.17
CA SER A 510 -36.09 7.57 5.10
C SER A 510 -35.50 7.33 3.70
N SER A 511 -34.17 7.24 3.56
CA SER A 511 -33.52 7.03 2.25
C SER A 511 -33.08 5.57 2.02
N GLY A 512 -33.09 4.73 3.05
CA GLY A 512 -32.59 3.34 3.00
C GLY A 512 -31.07 3.24 2.83
N ARG A 513 -30.35 4.37 2.91
CA ARG A 513 -28.90 4.49 2.68
C ARG A 513 -28.14 4.50 4.01
N LEU A 514 -26.83 4.25 3.95
CA LEU A 514 -25.94 4.44 5.11
C LEU A 514 -25.98 5.89 5.58
N ARG A 515 -26.05 6.09 6.90
CA ARG A 515 -26.13 7.41 7.54
C ARG A 515 -24.78 8.13 7.53
N TYR A 516 -23.70 7.37 7.72
CA TYR A 516 -22.32 7.84 7.62
C TYR A 516 -21.73 7.38 6.27
N CYS A 517 -22.16 8.04 5.19
CA CYS A 517 -21.87 7.59 3.81
C CYS A 517 -20.94 8.49 3.00
N TRP A 518 -20.57 9.68 3.49
CA TRP A 518 -19.77 10.63 2.71
C TRP A 518 -18.27 10.35 2.84
N SER A 519 -17.75 9.47 2.01
CA SER A 519 -16.35 9.03 2.05
C SER A 519 -15.40 10.15 1.61
N ASN A 520 -14.36 10.40 2.41
CA ASN A 520 -13.24 11.26 2.04
C ASN A 520 -12.35 10.55 1.01
N VAL A 521 -12.25 11.13 -0.19
CA VAL A 521 -11.46 10.58 -1.30
C VAL A 521 -10.15 11.35 -1.57
N CYS A 522 -9.73 12.22 -0.63
CA CYS A 522 -8.51 13.04 -0.75
C CYS A 522 -8.50 13.88 -2.04
N LEU A 523 -9.61 14.61 -2.27
CA LEU A 523 -9.85 15.55 -3.36
C LEU A 523 -10.43 16.83 -2.76
N HIS A 524 -9.59 17.81 -2.47
CA HIS A 524 -9.93 18.98 -1.66
C HIS A 524 -9.64 20.29 -2.41
N MET A 525 -10.49 21.30 -2.23
CA MET A 525 -10.27 22.64 -2.77
C MET A 525 -10.16 23.61 -1.59
N PHE A 526 -9.16 24.48 -1.61
CA PHE A 526 -8.93 25.48 -0.57
C PHE A 526 -8.79 26.88 -1.16
N THR A 527 -9.18 27.90 -0.39
CA THR A 527 -8.73 29.28 -0.65
C THR A 527 -7.29 29.44 -0.17
N LEU A 528 -6.49 30.25 -0.86
CA LEU A 528 -5.10 30.52 -0.45
C LEU A 528 -5.02 31.17 0.94
N ASP A 529 -5.94 32.09 1.25
CA ASP A 529 -6.04 32.75 2.56
C ASP A 529 -6.27 31.73 3.69
N PHE A 530 -7.15 30.74 3.45
CA PHE A 530 -7.40 29.65 4.40
C PHE A 530 -6.19 28.72 4.58
N LEU A 531 -5.47 28.38 3.49
CA LEU A 531 -4.23 27.59 3.59
C LEU A 531 -3.18 28.26 4.50
N ASN A 532 -3.03 29.58 4.39
CA ASN A 532 -2.11 30.34 5.24
C ASN A 532 -2.55 30.39 6.72
N GLN A 533 -3.86 30.53 6.96
CA GLN A 533 -4.43 30.44 8.30
C GLN A 533 -4.19 29.06 8.92
N VAL A 534 -4.53 27.98 8.21
CA VAL A 534 -4.48 26.61 8.76
C VAL A 534 -3.06 26.10 8.96
N ALA A 535 -2.11 26.48 8.08
CA ALA A 535 -0.69 26.25 8.29
C ALA A 535 -0.13 26.96 9.54
N THR A 536 -0.80 28.01 10.01
CA THR A 536 -0.45 28.69 11.27
C THR A 536 -1.16 28.06 12.48
N GLY A 537 -2.41 27.64 12.32
CA GLY A 537 -3.19 26.96 13.37
C GLY A 537 -2.59 25.60 13.75
N LEU A 538 -2.39 24.72 12.76
CA LEU A 538 -1.87 23.36 12.99
C LEU A 538 -0.48 23.36 13.63
N GLU A 539 0.44 24.22 13.18
CA GLU A 539 1.77 24.33 13.78
C GLU A 539 1.70 24.86 15.24
N LYS A 540 0.77 25.78 15.54
CA LYS A 540 0.58 26.30 16.89
C LYS A 540 0.06 25.21 17.83
N ASP A 541 -0.92 24.42 17.39
CA ASP A 541 -1.57 23.42 18.23
C ASP A 541 -0.69 22.16 18.37
N SER A 542 0.11 21.83 17.35
CA SER A 542 1.15 20.78 17.37
C SER A 542 0.65 19.37 17.72
N THR A 543 -0.65 19.10 17.58
CA THR A 543 -1.24 17.77 17.78
C THR A 543 -1.12 16.93 16.51
N TYR A 544 -0.44 15.79 16.62
CA TYR A 544 -0.28 14.79 15.57
C TYR A 544 -0.96 13.48 15.99
N HIS A 545 -1.45 12.71 15.02
CA HIS A 545 -2.04 11.39 15.26
C HIS A 545 -0.94 10.38 15.60
N LEU A 546 -1.15 9.61 16.67
CA LEU A 546 -0.22 8.60 17.17
C LEU A 546 -0.50 7.24 16.52
N ALA A 547 0.10 7.01 15.35
CA ALA A 547 -0.09 5.77 14.60
C ALA A 547 0.85 4.67 15.11
N GLU A 548 0.33 3.69 15.86
CA GLU A 548 1.12 2.54 16.33
C GLU A 548 1.60 1.69 15.13
N LYS A 549 2.90 1.36 15.11
CA LYS A 549 3.56 0.58 14.06
C LYS A 549 4.70 -0.28 14.65
N LYS A 550 5.05 -1.34 13.92
CA LYS A 550 6.36 -1.98 14.05
C LYS A 550 7.39 -1.11 13.32
N ILE A 551 8.36 -0.58 14.05
CA ILE A 551 9.33 0.40 13.58
C ILE A 551 10.73 -0.25 13.59
N PRO A 552 11.53 -0.12 12.52
CA PRO A 552 12.91 -0.58 12.49
C PRO A 552 13.72 0.04 13.65
N SER A 553 14.45 -0.79 14.37
CA SER A 553 15.25 -0.38 15.51
C SER A 553 16.56 -1.16 15.64
N ILE A 554 17.44 -0.70 16.54
CA ILE A 554 18.64 -1.43 16.97
C ILE A 554 18.39 -2.87 17.46
N HIS A 555 17.15 -3.23 17.78
CA HIS A 555 16.73 -4.59 18.17
C HIS A 555 15.98 -5.33 17.04
N GLY A 556 16.17 -4.87 15.79
CA GLY A 556 15.42 -5.32 14.62
C GLY A 556 14.14 -4.51 14.44
N PHE A 557 13.13 -4.79 15.28
CA PHE A 557 11.86 -4.06 15.27
C PHE A 557 11.30 -3.86 16.68
N THR A 558 10.82 -2.66 16.95
CA THR A 558 10.14 -2.28 18.21
C THR A 558 8.74 -1.75 17.90
N VAL A 559 7.78 -1.93 18.82
CA VAL A 559 6.46 -1.29 18.72
C VAL A 559 6.55 0.13 19.26
N GLY A 560 6.03 1.09 18.51
CA GLY A 560 5.98 2.49 18.90
C GLY A 560 5.09 3.30 17.95
N PHE A 561 5.14 4.62 18.07
CA PHE A 561 4.30 5.55 17.32
C PHE A 561 5.07 6.26 16.22
N LYS A 562 4.41 6.38 15.07
CA LYS A 562 4.66 7.45 14.10
C LYS A 562 3.72 8.60 14.41
N LEU A 563 4.23 9.82 14.35
CA LEU A 563 3.47 11.05 14.52
C LEU A 563 3.10 11.56 13.13
N GLU A 564 1.82 11.48 12.76
CA GLU A 564 1.33 11.82 11.42
C GLU A 564 0.24 12.90 11.53
N GLN A 565 0.34 13.99 10.77
CA GLN A 565 -0.76 14.95 10.59
C GLN A 565 -1.53 14.56 9.33
N PHE A 566 -2.86 14.69 9.34
CA PHE A 566 -3.69 14.41 8.17
C PHE A 566 -4.11 15.68 7.45
N VAL A 567 -4.18 15.62 6.12
CA VAL A 567 -4.59 16.75 5.27
C VAL A 567 -6.01 17.25 5.63
N PHE A 568 -6.87 16.36 6.12
CA PHE A 568 -8.24 16.70 6.53
C PHE A 568 -8.36 17.27 7.96
N ASP A 569 -7.29 17.26 8.77
CA ASP A 569 -7.31 17.93 10.10
C ASP A 569 -7.56 19.44 9.96
N ALA A 570 -7.24 20.00 8.79
CA ALA A 570 -7.53 21.37 8.41
C ALA A 570 -9.03 21.74 8.50
N PHE A 571 -9.96 20.81 8.27
CA PHE A 571 -11.39 21.14 8.22
C PHE A 571 -11.95 21.65 9.55
N SER A 572 -11.34 21.26 10.67
CA SER A 572 -11.65 21.80 12.01
C SER A 572 -11.41 23.31 12.14
N TYR A 573 -10.57 23.89 11.28
CA TYR A 573 -10.26 25.33 11.24
C TYR A 573 -11.06 26.07 10.16
N ALA A 574 -11.78 25.37 9.28
CA ALA A 574 -12.49 25.97 8.16
C ALA A 574 -13.71 26.77 8.66
N PRO A 575 -13.76 28.11 8.47
CA PRO A 575 -14.92 28.90 8.90
C PRO A 575 -16.18 28.56 8.10
N THR A 576 -16.00 28.07 6.86
CA THR A 576 -17.05 27.56 6.00
C THR A 576 -16.51 26.41 5.16
N MET A 577 -17.28 25.33 5.04
CA MET A 577 -16.93 24.17 4.23
C MET A 577 -18.13 23.65 3.43
N ALA A 578 -17.90 23.14 2.22
CA ALA A 578 -18.92 22.45 1.43
C ALA A 578 -18.46 21.05 0.98
N LEU A 579 -19.39 20.10 0.92
CA LEU A 579 -19.18 18.79 0.29
C LEU A 579 -19.81 18.76 -1.11
N PHE A 580 -19.13 18.06 -2.03
CA PHE A 580 -19.54 17.92 -3.42
C PHE A 580 -19.47 16.45 -3.83
N GLU A 581 -20.62 15.80 -3.99
CA GLU A 581 -20.67 14.40 -4.38
C GLU A 581 -20.13 14.18 -5.80
N VAL A 582 -19.38 13.11 -6.04
CA VAL A 582 -18.96 12.69 -7.38
C VAL A 582 -19.26 11.21 -7.61
N SER A 583 -19.44 10.86 -8.88
CA SER A 583 -19.59 9.47 -9.31
C SER A 583 -18.26 8.74 -9.11
N ARG A 584 -18.29 7.59 -8.41
CA ARG A 584 -17.08 6.79 -8.13
C ARG A 584 -16.48 6.25 -9.43
N GLU A 585 -17.34 5.74 -10.32
CA GLU A 585 -16.97 5.21 -11.63
C GLU A 585 -16.56 6.28 -12.66
N GLU A 586 -16.58 7.56 -12.30
CA GLU A 586 -16.01 8.65 -13.08
C GLU A 586 -14.79 9.31 -12.44
N GLU A 587 -14.70 9.36 -11.11
CA GLU A 587 -13.72 10.20 -10.40
C GLU A 587 -12.91 9.52 -9.29
N PHE A 588 -13.17 8.26 -8.93
CA PHE A 588 -12.44 7.60 -7.82
C PHE A 588 -12.11 6.12 -8.08
N ALA A 589 -10.86 5.87 -8.48
CA ALA A 589 -10.26 4.55 -8.60
C ALA A 589 -8.81 4.58 -8.05
N PRO A 590 -8.63 4.38 -6.73
CA PRO A 590 -7.32 4.46 -6.08
C PRO A 590 -6.48 3.18 -6.27
N VAL A 591 -5.16 3.36 -6.32
CA VAL A 591 -4.15 2.30 -6.45
C VAL A 591 -3.38 2.20 -5.13
N LYS A 592 -3.81 1.33 -4.21
CA LYS A 592 -3.24 1.20 -2.86
C LYS A 592 -2.56 -0.14 -2.58
N ASN A 593 -3.05 -1.22 -3.19
CA ASN A 593 -2.62 -2.59 -2.90
C ASN A 593 -2.15 -3.31 -4.17
N ALA A 594 -1.20 -4.24 -4.06
CA ALA A 594 -0.78 -5.08 -5.17
C ALA A 594 -1.94 -5.94 -5.73
N ASN A 595 -1.83 -6.30 -7.01
CA ASN A 595 -2.73 -7.28 -7.66
C ASN A 595 -2.76 -8.59 -6.85
N GLY A 596 -3.93 -9.23 -6.79
CA GLY A 596 -4.22 -10.34 -5.85
C GLY A 596 -4.88 -9.89 -4.54
N SER A 597 -4.89 -8.59 -4.24
CA SER A 597 -5.73 -8.02 -3.17
C SER A 597 -7.18 -7.84 -3.63
N ASN A 598 -8.13 -7.84 -2.69
CA ASN A 598 -9.57 -7.78 -2.99
C ASN A 598 -10.09 -6.38 -3.42
N TYR A 599 -9.32 -5.32 -3.24
CA TYR A 599 -9.73 -3.92 -3.50
C TYR A 599 -8.52 -2.99 -3.74
N ASP A 600 -8.79 -1.83 -4.36
CA ASP A 600 -7.84 -0.75 -4.63
C ASP A 600 -6.53 -1.22 -5.31
N THR A 601 -6.64 -2.07 -6.33
CA THR A 601 -5.51 -2.66 -7.07
C THR A 601 -5.29 -2.00 -8.44
N PRO A 602 -4.06 -2.08 -9.01
CA PRO A 602 -3.78 -1.68 -10.40
C PRO A 602 -4.78 -2.24 -11.41
N ASP A 603 -5.14 -3.52 -11.32
CA ASP A 603 -6.14 -4.14 -12.21
C ASP A 603 -7.52 -3.52 -12.06
N SER A 604 -7.99 -3.29 -10.82
CA SER A 604 -9.30 -2.64 -10.60
C SER A 604 -9.32 -1.21 -11.14
N ALA A 605 -8.26 -0.45 -10.92
CA ALA A 605 -8.13 0.93 -11.36
C ALA A 605 -8.06 1.03 -12.89
N ARG A 606 -7.29 0.14 -13.53
CA ARG A 606 -7.21 0.00 -14.99
C ARG A 606 -8.60 -0.27 -15.57
N LEU A 607 -9.31 -1.26 -15.04
CA LEU A 607 -10.63 -1.65 -15.54
C LEU A 607 -11.67 -0.53 -15.35
N MET A 608 -11.61 0.25 -14.27
CA MET A 608 -12.49 1.39 -14.08
C MET A 608 -12.24 2.50 -15.13
N LEU A 609 -10.97 2.85 -15.39
CA LEU A 609 -10.62 3.83 -16.43
C LEU A 609 -11.04 3.35 -17.83
N LEU A 610 -10.72 2.11 -18.20
CA LEU A 610 -11.09 1.53 -19.50
C LEU A 610 -12.61 1.46 -19.69
N ARG A 611 -13.39 1.18 -18.64
CA ARG A 611 -14.87 1.20 -18.70
C ARG A 611 -15.42 2.62 -18.84
N LEU A 612 -14.84 3.61 -18.14
CA LEU A 612 -15.21 5.03 -18.30
C LEU A 612 -15.02 5.48 -19.75
N HIS A 613 -13.83 5.29 -20.28
CA HIS A 613 -13.48 5.65 -21.65
C HIS A 613 -14.31 4.87 -22.70
N SER A 614 -14.60 3.59 -22.45
CA SER A 614 -15.50 2.81 -23.31
C SER A 614 -16.92 3.38 -23.36
N ARG A 615 -17.46 3.89 -22.23
CA ARG A 615 -18.74 4.62 -22.22
C ARG A 615 -18.67 5.90 -23.04
N TRP A 616 -17.56 6.64 -22.97
CA TRP A 616 -17.36 7.86 -23.77
C TRP A 616 -17.31 7.60 -25.28
N VAL A 617 -16.63 6.53 -25.73
CA VAL A 617 -16.64 6.13 -27.16
C VAL A 617 -18.07 5.88 -27.67
N VAL A 618 -18.86 5.13 -26.89
CA VAL A 618 -20.25 4.81 -27.26
C VAL A 618 -21.13 6.06 -27.24
N ALA A 619 -20.99 6.93 -26.23
CA ALA A 619 -21.72 8.20 -26.15
C ALA A 619 -21.39 9.14 -27.33
N ALA A 620 -20.16 9.12 -27.83
CA ALA A 620 -19.71 9.86 -29.02
C ALA A 620 -20.14 9.22 -30.36
N GLY A 621 -20.93 8.14 -30.35
CA GLY A 621 -21.42 7.44 -31.54
C GLY A 621 -20.41 6.49 -32.19
N GLY A 622 -19.39 6.04 -31.44
CA GLY A 622 -18.47 4.98 -31.85
C GLY A 622 -18.92 3.59 -31.41
N PHE A 623 -18.37 2.57 -32.06
CA PHE A 623 -18.67 1.16 -31.79
C PHE A 623 -17.47 0.44 -31.17
N LEU A 624 -17.74 -0.51 -30.28
CA LEU A 624 -16.72 -1.33 -29.64
C LEU A 624 -16.83 -2.78 -30.08
N THR A 625 -15.69 -3.37 -30.45
CA THR A 625 -15.52 -4.82 -30.64
C THR A 625 -14.45 -5.32 -29.69
N HIS A 626 -14.48 -6.59 -29.32
CA HIS A 626 -13.57 -7.11 -28.29
C HIS A 626 -13.40 -8.62 -28.46
N SER A 627 -12.16 -9.10 -28.28
CA SER A 627 -11.85 -10.54 -28.29
C SER A 627 -12.06 -11.22 -26.92
N VAL A 628 -12.21 -10.43 -25.86
CA VAL A 628 -12.55 -10.86 -24.48
C VAL A 628 -13.66 -9.95 -23.93
N PRO A 629 -14.46 -10.36 -22.93
CA PRO A 629 -15.57 -9.54 -22.43
C PRO A 629 -15.15 -8.14 -21.95
N LEU A 630 -15.97 -7.10 -22.21
CA LEU A 630 -15.71 -5.70 -21.81
C LEU A 630 -15.66 -5.46 -20.29
N TYR A 631 -16.00 -6.44 -19.45
CA TYR A 631 -15.72 -6.34 -18.02
C TYR A 631 -14.25 -6.67 -17.68
N LEU A 632 -13.47 -7.21 -18.61
CA LEU A 632 -12.03 -7.54 -18.51
C LEU A 632 -11.13 -6.69 -19.43
N THR A 633 -11.70 -5.84 -20.29
CA THR A 633 -10.96 -5.01 -21.26
C THR A 633 -11.74 -3.74 -21.56
N GLY A 634 -11.17 -2.83 -22.35
CA GLY A 634 -11.86 -1.67 -22.89
C GLY A 634 -10.93 -0.81 -23.73
N VAL A 635 -11.39 0.38 -24.09
CA VAL A 635 -10.59 1.38 -24.80
C VAL A 635 -10.02 2.38 -23.80
N GLU A 636 -8.77 2.79 -23.99
CA GLU A 636 -8.17 3.94 -23.34
C GLU A 636 -8.32 5.18 -24.24
N ILE A 637 -8.63 6.33 -23.66
CA ILE A 637 -8.61 7.63 -24.34
C ILE A 637 -7.51 8.44 -23.65
N SER A 638 -6.55 8.96 -24.42
CA SER A 638 -5.56 9.90 -23.88
C SER A 638 -6.28 11.17 -23.38
N PRO A 639 -5.94 11.70 -22.20
CA PRO A 639 -6.51 12.96 -21.73
C PRO A 639 -6.31 14.14 -22.69
N LEU A 640 -5.28 14.11 -23.57
CA LEU A 640 -5.07 15.12 -24.61
C LEU A 640 -6.19 15.16 -25.67
N CYS A 641 -6.91 14.05 -25.84
CA CYS A 641 -8.12 13.96 -26.69
C CYS A 641 -9.34 14.55 -25.99
N SER A 642 -9.52 14.22 -24.71
CA SER A 642 -10.75 14.47 -23.94
C SER A 642 -10.49 14.39 -22.44
N TYR A 643 -10.97 15.39 -21.70
CA TYR A 643 -10.86 15.49 -20.24
C TYR A 643 -12.00 14.75 -19.52
N THR A 644 -13.22 14.83 -20.07
CA THR A 644 -14.49 14.36 -19.47
C THR A 644 -15.41 13.62 -20.43
N GLY A 645 -14.98 13.35 -21.67
CA GLY A 645 -15.78 12.74 -22.73
C GLY A 645 -16.20 13.71 -23.84
N GLU A 646 -15.89 15.00 -23.71
CA GLU A 646 -16.11 16.02 -24.74
C GLU A 646 -15.16 15.87 -25.94
N ASN A 647 -15.49 16.52 -27.07
CA ASN A 647 -14.70 16.54 -28.32
C ASN A 647 -14.48 15.18 -29.03
N LEU A 648 -15.00 14.07 -28.49
CA LEU A 648 -14.80 12.73 -29.06
C LEU A 648 -15.62 12.43 -30.32
N GLU A 649 -16.67 13.18 -30.63
CA GLU A 649 -17.54 12.88 -31.79
C GLU A 649 -16.77 12.86 -33.12
N ALA A 650 -15.84 13.80 -33.32
CA ALA A 650 -15.01 13.87 -34.51
C ALA A 650 -14.02 12.70 -34.62
N ILE A 651 -13.68 12.06 -33.50
CA ILE A 651 -12.75 10.94 -33.42
C ILE A 651 -13.48 9.60 -33.50
N CYS A 652 -14.67 9.49 -32.91
CA CYS A 652 -15.35 8.21 -32.66
C CYS A 652 -16.57 7.95 -33.55
N ARG A 653 -17.30 8.98 -34.01
CA ARG A 653 -18.60 8.80 -34.65
C ARG A 653 -18.52 7.92 -35.90
N GLY A 654 -19.28 6.82 -35.91
CA GLY A 654 -19.33 5.87 -37.02
C GLY A 654 -18.09 4.97 -37.17
N ARG A 655 -17.12 5.04 -36.25
CA ARG A 655 -15.90 4.21 -36.26
C ARG A 655 -15.99 3.07 -35.25
N THR A 656 -15.33 1.96 -35.58
CA THR A 656 -15.24 0.78 -34.72
C THR A 656 -13.85 0.66 -34.13
N PHE A 657 -13.77 0.48 -32.81
CA PHE A 657 -12.53 0.27 -32.06
C PHE A 657 -12.47 -1.16 -31.54
N HIS A 658 -11.30 -1.79 -31.58
CA HIS A 658 -11.09 -3.14 -31.04
C HIS A 658 -10.38 -3.07 -29.70
N ALA A 659 -11.00 -3.61 -28.64
CA ALA A 659 -10.43 -3.59 -27.29
C ALA A 659 -9.54 -4.82 -27.02
N PRO A 660 -8.38 -4.67 -26.35
CA PRO A 660 -7.82 -3.41 -25.82
C PRO A 660 -7.16 -2.52 -26.88
N SER A 661 -7.32 -1.21 -26.77
CA SER A 661 -6.64 -0.20 -27.61
C SER A 661 -6.57 1.18 -26.93
N GLU A 662 -5.68 2.04 -27.42
CA GLU A 662 -5.62 3.47 -27.07
C GLU A 662 -6.18 4.33 -28.22
N ILE A 663 -6.89 5.41 -27.87
CA ILE A 663 -7.25 6.53 -28.73
C ILE A 663 -6.42 7.75 -28.31
N THR A 664 -5.46 8.11 -29.15
CA THR A 664 -4.66 9.35 -29.07
C THR A 664 -4.85 10.20 -30.34
N ILE A 665 -4.51 11.48 -30.25
CA ILE A 665 -4.27 12.38 -31.40
C ILE A 665 -2.92 12.04 -32.04
#